data_AF-A0A9P8E9C7-F1
#
_entry.id   AF-A0A9P8E9C7-F1
#
_cell.length_a   1.000
_cell.length_b   1.000
_cell.length_c   1.000
_cell.angle_alpha   90.00
_cell.angle_beta   90.00
_cell.angle_gamma   90.00
#
_symmetry.space_group_name_H-M   'P 1'
#
loop_
_entity.id
_entity.type
_entity.pdbx_description
1 polymer ?
#
loop_
_entity_poly.entity_id
_entity_poly.type
_entity_poly.pdbx_seq_one_letter_code
_entity_poly.pdbx_strand_id
1 'polypeptide(L)'
;MAPAQQKRKRPQDDHQTRASPHRPENLNLAQQNQRNNRRNGNGNQNRSNNSTPTHNRHGNFSQPASARNSPAHPPQTPQQNAQSQPPPQQLPQQSQPEPTRPALNSTPSATPAPPLVLPQYPPTPKEPPAPYAYDYLTDEAVSAWQAKGQQSVLDALENAEDKDMVSSTVIQELLRTTLDGRLSAGECAEVLKQVAPSDELQSVFADTLALLDDADWKNPVLKTLIHDAGLSPHLLRNELDIEPLSALGLVRNTFSTIRNRKTTNLIYRQANFNLLREESEGYSKLITEYFNAANAGSTSDFIAEDTFQRIKALVGSFDLDVGRVLDITLDVMANLLIKNFRFFIKYLRSSSWWPEQHIPEGFQTQGQGFTSLPAWALPHSASWSQTSEQRAQLAALKEARDVDFWEQVRKVGMDAFYDIGALRITNLDAPAVADLLNTELKPELDARGREMNMIRRLRTNNARKWMRQTGCVVPPGNSDAAQLLGFKLSFYSSAARDKHDVLPDNLIYLAAFLIKIGFISLRDLYPHLYPPDEKMGETKERLEKEKLEREKAAKPGGGALNALAMAGALADDTVPAPHAAVRGLRDNASGRATPKAEADTTEAATEDAEKEALPEPANQKVALVKSLLAIGCLPEALYILGRFPWLTDLVHELPDYIHRILHHMLTKVYEPARPLANRPGMNAARPHIGDPTGLPKGQLNLTPAPPTKTLRWANLDRPDYGDAVEYKFYWDDWTDNIPICQSVDDVFQLCSTFLNLTGVKIGRDSALLMKLARIGKKSLTDDPSESNYTRWIDLCKRLLVPALSLTKHNTGDVNEMFELLKFFPTSTRYSIYAEWHYGTTSRLPDIKSAFDLTKAETKDVLKRISKTNVRAMGKALSKVAFSSPGIVMQVAIHQMESYDNLIDVVVECVRYFSMLG
;
A
#
# COMPACT_ATOMS: atom_id res chain seq x y z
N MET A 1 10.17 45.54 -17.81
CA MET A 1 9.55 46.15 -16.61
C MET A 1 8.08 45.76 -16.59
N ALA A 2 7.54 45.36 -15.44
CA ALA A 2 6.11 45.14 -15.20
C ALA A 2 5.83 45.39 -13.70
N PRO A 3 4.66 45.91 -13.30
CA PRO A 3 4.43 46.34 -11.91
C PRO A 3 4.19 45.17 -10.95
N ALA A 4 4.65 45.32 -9.70
CA ALA A 4 4.53 44.29 -8.67
C ALA A 4 3.11 44.21 -8.07
N GLN A 5 2.62 43.00 -7.80
CA GLN A 5 1.36 42.79 -7.11
C GLN A 5 1.51 43.00 -5.59
N GLN A 6 0.64 43.82 -5.01
CA GLN A 6 0.65 44.13 -3.58
C GLN A 6 0.01 43.00 -2.76
N LYS A 7 0.66 42.60 -1.65
CA LYS A 7 0.08 41.68 -0.65
C LYS A 7 -1.11 42.37 0.04
N ARG A 8 -2.33 41.82 -0.09
CA ARG A 8 -3.48 42.24 0.71
C ARG A 8 -3.31 41.81 2.17
N LYS A 9 -3.42 42.76 3.11
CA LYS A 9 -3.59 42.46 4.55
C LYS A 9 -4.97 41.80 4.78
N ARG A 10 -5.07 40.92 5.78
CA ARG A 10 -6.35 40.55 6.40
C ARG A 10 -6.74 41.61 7.46
N PRO A 11 -8.04 41.82 7.73
CA PRO A 11 -8.50 42.46 8.97
C PRO A 11 -8.09 41.67 10.20
N GLN A 12 -8.23 42.32 11.36
CA GLN A 12 -7.83 41.83 12.68
C GLN A 12 -9.08 41.84 13.55
N ASP A 13 -9.59 40.66 13.89
CA ASP A 13 -10.77 40.48 14.77
C ASP A 13 -10.30 40.16 16.20
N ASP A 14 -10.96 40.77 17.19
CA ASP A 14 -10.62 40.62 18.61
C ASP A 14 -11.05 39.26 19.18
N HIS A 15 -10.10 38.49 19.69
CA HIS A 15 -10.37 37.32 20.52
C HIS A 15 -10.12 37.62 22.00
N GLN A 16 -11.19 38.02 22.70
CA GLN A 16 -11.22 37.98 24.16
C GLN A 16 -11.04 36.54 24.67
N THR A 17 -10.17 36.36 25.66
CA THR A 17 -9.80 35.05 26.21
C THR A 17 -10.94 34.42 27.00
N ARG A 18 -11.34 33.18 26.66
CA ARG A 18 -12.16 32.33 27.52
C ARG A 18 -11.52 30.94 27.62
N ALA A 19 -11.30 30.46 28.85
CA ALA A 19 -10.50 29.26 29.10
C ALA A 19 -11.28 27.95 28.86
N SER A 20 -10.58 26.94 28.35
CA SER A 20 -11.10 25.57 28.13
C SER A 20 -10.89 24.68 29.37
N PRO A 21 -11.91 23.99 29.89
CA PRO A 21 -11.75 23.11 31.06
C PRO A 21 -11.05 21.78 30.74
N HIS A 22 -10.05 21.44 31.57
CA HIS A 22 -9.50 20.11 31.86
C HIS A 22 -8.95 19.21 30.74
N ARG A 23 -7.62 18.99 30.80
CA ARG A 23 -6.90 17.83 30.26
C ARG A 23 -6.19 17.15 31.46
N PRO A 24 -6.42 15.86 31.76
CA PRO A 24 -6.01 15.27 33.04
C PRO A 24 -4.61 14.63 33.01
N GLU A 25 -3.56 15.44 32.94
CA GLU A 25 -2.18 15.00 33.20
C GLU A 25 -1.48 15.96 34.17
N ASN A 26 -0.64 15.42 35.05
CA ASN A 26 0.07 16.10 36.16
C ASN A 26 -0.79 16.56 37.35
N LEU A 27 -1.15 15.60 38.21
CA LEU A 27 -1.44 15.86 39.64
C LEU A 27 -0.47 15.05 40.52
N ASN A 28 0.63 15.69 40.92
CA ASN A 28 1.53 15.18 41.95
C ASN A 28 0.98 15.56 43.33
N LEU A 29 0.60 14.59 44.16
CA LEU A 29 0.29 14.84 45.57
C LEU A 29 0.83 13.74 46.50
N ALA A 30 1.74 14.16 47.38
CA ALA A 30 2.14 13.57 48.67
C ALA A 30 2.27 12.03 48.82
N GLN A 31 3.52 11.56 48.93
CA GLN A 31 3.85 10.34 49.69
C GLN A 31 3.94 10.62 51.19
N GLN A 32 3.33 9.78 52.04
CA GLN A 32 3.82 9.38 53.37
C GLN A 32 3.15 8.05 53.78
N ASN A 33 3.75 7.12 54.53
CA ASN A 33 5.17 6.79 54.80
C ASN A 33 5.22 5.38 55.48
N GLN A 34 6.40 4.74 55.56
CA GLN A 34 6.75 3.57 56.40
C GLN A 34 6.13 2.19 56.03
N ARG A 35 6.78 1.02 56.23
CA ARG A 35 8.22 0.64 56.37
C ARG A 35 8.38 -0.90 56.28
N ASN A 36 9.58 -1.36 55.88
CA ASN A 36 10.30 -2.63 56.19
C ASN A 36 9.49 -3.91 56.52
N ASN A 37 9.76 -5.06 55.88
CA ASN A 37 10.83 -6.06 56.17
C ASN A 37 10.59 -7.25 55.16
N ARG A 38 11.40 -8.31 54.90
CA ARG A 38 12.80 -8.82 55.09
C ARG A 38 12.86 -10.14 54.24
N ARG A 39 13.97 -10.85 53.98
CA ARG A 39 15.40 -10.54 53.65
C ARG A 39 16.09 -11.90 53.34
N ASN A 40 17.04 -11.94 52.39
CA ASN A 40 17.89 -13.11 52.01
C ASN A 40 17.12 -14.26 51.31
N GLY A 41 17.77 -15.15 50.54
CA GLY A 41 19.21 -15.21 50.25
C GLY A 41 19.63 -16.22 49.17
N ASN A 42 20.94 -16.33 48.97
CA ASN A 42 21.60 -17.16 47.97
C ASN A 42 21.53 -18.66 48.32
N GLY A 43 21.39 -19.56 47.34
CA GLY A 43 21.35 -21.01 47.60
C GLY A 43 21.43 -21.87 46.33
N ASN A 44 22.53 -22.59 46.17
CA ASN A 44 22.76 -23.55 45.09
C ASN A 44 23.06 -24.92 45.71
N GLN A 45 22.18 -25.92 45.55
CA GLN A 45 22.61 -27.33 45.51
C GLN A 45 21.55 -28.34 45.03
N ASN A 46 22.14 -29.45 44.58
CA ASN A 46 21.64 -30.67 43.95
C ASN A 46 20.76 -31.58 44.84
N ARG A 47 20.20 -32.65 44.23
CA ARG A 47 19.57 -33.86 44.83
C ARG A 47 18.15 -33.72 45.45
N SER A 48 17.33 -34.78 45.61
CA SER A 48 17.11 -36.02 44.82
C SER A 48 15.96 -36.85 45.43
N ASN A 49 15.27 -37.66 44.62
CA ASN A 49 14.51 -38.87 44.98
C ASN A 49 13.22 -38.78 45.85
N ASN A 50 12.09 -39.04 45.17
CA ASN A 50 11.24 -40.24 45.35
C ASN A 50 10.37 -40.43 46.61
N SER A 51 9.03 -40.30 46.44
CA SER A 51 8.04 -41.22 47.04
C SER A 51 6.65 -41.15 46.36
N THR A 52 6.34 -42.09 45.48
CA THR A 52 4.97 -42.55 45.10
C THR A 52 4.37 -43.41 46.24
N PRO A 53 3.03 -43.67 46.37
CA PRO A 53 2.17 -44.23 45.29
C PRO A 53 0.63 -43.98 45.29
N THR A 54 -0.03 -44.33 44.16
CA THR A 54 -1.48 -44.69 43.98
C THR A 54 -2.55 -43.59 44.24
N HIS A 55 -3.79 -43.62 43.71
CA HIS A 55 -4.53 -44.64 42.91
C HIS A 55 -5.64 -44.01 42.00
N ASN A 56 -5.93 -44.66 40.86
CA ASN A 56 -7.25 -44.90 40.22
C ASN A 56 -8.31 -43.80 39.90
N ARG A 57 -8.55 -43.65 38.58
CA ARG A 57 -9.81 -43.97 37.83
C ARG A 57 -10.89 -42.88 37.58
N HIS A 58 -11.69 -43.15 36.54
CA HIS A 58 -12.62 -42.27 35.82
C HIS A 58 -13.84 -41.72 36.61
N GLY A 59 -14.43 -40.64 36.09
CA GLY A 59 -15.83 -40.24 36.31
C GLY A 59 -16.33 -39.30 35.20
N ASN A 60 -17.40 -39.68 34.49
CA ASN A 60 -18.03 -38.90 33.41
C ASN A 60 -19.52 -38.77 33.71
N PHE A 61 -20.11 -37.56 33.65
CA PHE A 61 -21.58 -37.38 33.73
C PHE A 61 -22.08 -36.08 33.06
N SER A 62 -23.39 -36.02 32.82
CA SER A 62 -24.08 -35.15 31.87
C SER A 62 -25.16 -34.25 32.50
N GLN A 63 -25.69 -33.30 31.70
CA GLN A 63 -26.78 -32.40 32.08
C GLN A 63 -28.17 -33.10 32.12
N PRO A 64 -29.14 -32.57 32.88
CA PRO A 64 -30.54 -33.03 32.92
C PRO A 64 -31.49 -32.25 32.00
N ALA A 65 -32.68 -32.80 31.76
CA ALA A 65 -33.80 -32.15 31.06
C ALA A 65 -35.15 -32.47 31.76
N SER A 66 -36.23 -31.75 31.44
CA SER A 66 -37.59 -32.01 31.96
C SER A 66 -38.70 -31.42 31.04
N ALA A 67 -39.93 -31.92 31.17
CA ALA A 67 -41.12 -31.59 30.37
C ALA A 67 -42.40 -31.78 31.24
N ARG A 68 -43.67 -31.77 30.81
CA ARG A 68 -44.35 -31.87 29.48
C ARG A 68 -45.83 -31.45 29.66
N ASN A 69 -46.57 -31.08 28.60
CA ASN A 69 -47.94 -31.58 28.30
C ASN A 69 -48.60 -30.96 27.03
N SER A 70 -49.75 -31.52 26.62
CA SER A 70 -50.61 -31.19 25.45
C SER A 70 -52.07 -31.65 25.78
N PRO A 71 -53.17 -31.52 24.96
CA PRO A 71 -53.27 -31.99 23.55
C PRO A 71 -54.31 -31.28 22.60
N ALA A 72 -54.54 -31.88 21.40
CA ALA A 72 -55.82 -32.02 20.64
C ALA A 72 -56.24 -31.07 19.46
N HIS A 73 -55.73 -31.39 18.26
CA HIS A 73 -56.45 -31.77 16.99
C HIS A 73 -57.41 -30.81 16.18
N PRO A 74 -57.70 -31.12 14.88
CA PRO A 74 -58.08 -30.15 13.81
C PRO A 74 -59.43 -30.49 13.09
N PRO A 75 -59.77 -30.01 11.85
CA PRO A 75 -59.30 -30.71 10.62
C PRO A 75 -59.25 -29.92 9.27
N GLN A 76 -58.88 -30.66 8.20
CA GLN A 76 -59.27 -30.55 6.77
C GLN A 76 -58.56 -29.62 5.75
N THR A 77 -58.43 -30.19 4.54
CA THR A 77 -57.97 -29.64 3.25
C THR A 77 -59.03 -29.96 2.18
N PRO A 78 -58.99 -29.33 0.98
CA PRO A 78 -58.70 -30.15 -0.20
C PRO A 78 -57.83 -29.46 -1.28
N GLN A 79 -57.41 -30.24 -2.28
CA GLN A 79 -56.60 -29.82 -3.43
C GLN A 79 -57.47 -29.34 -4.61
N GLN A 80 -56.94 -28.49 -5.50
CA GLN A 80 -57.20 -28.59 -6.94
C GLN A 80 -56.09 -27.94 -7.80
N ASN A 81 -56.05 -28.29 -9.09
CA ASN A 81 -54.97 -27.96 -10.02
C ASN A 81 -55.16 -26.60 -10.70
N ALA A 82 -54.06 -25.89 -10.97
CA ALA A 82 -53.92 -25.02 -12.14
C ALA A 82 -52.45 -24.90 -12.57
N GLN A 83 -52.15 -25.15 -13.84
CA GLN A 83 -50.89 -24.74 -14.47
C GLN A 83 -51.02 -23.28 -14.93
N SER A 84 -49.96 -22.48 -14.82
CA SER A 84 -49.86 -21.19 -15.54
C SER A 84 -48.41 -20.86 -15.88
N GLN A 85 -48.23 -20.09 -16.94
CA GLN A 85 -46.96 -19.85 -17.64
C GLN A 85 -46.27 -18.56 -17.17
N PRO A 86 -44.95 -18.38 -17.42
CA PRO A 86 -44.27 -17.12 -17.16
C PRO A 86 -44.84 -15.98 -18.04
N PRO A 87 -44.83 -14.72 -17.55
CA PRO A 87 -45.28 -13.57 -18.32
C PRO A 87 -44.30 -13.21 -19.46
N PRO A 88 -44.76 -12.50 -20.53
CA PRO A 88 -44.01 -12.40 -21.77
C PRO A 88 -42.90 -11.34 -21.76
N GLN A 89 -41.88 -11.57 -22.60
CA GLN A 89 -40.94 -10.55 -23.05
C GLN A 89 -41.67 -9.50 -23.91
N GLN A 90 -41.33 -8.22 -23.75
CA GLN A 90 -41.64 -7.18 -24.76
C GLN A 90 -40.35 -6.75 -25.45
N LEU A 91 -40.33 -6.84 -26.78
CA LEU A 91 -39.24 -6.31 -27.59
C LEU A 91 -39.42 -4.79 -27.80
N PRO A 92 -38.33 -4.00 -27.92
CA PRO A 92 -38.43 -2.60 -28.29
C PRO A 92 -38.93 -2.46 -29.74
N GLN A 93 -40.07 -1.79 -29.92
CA GLN A 93 -40.56 -1.47 -31.27
C GLN A 93 -39.82 -0.26 -31.86
N GLN A 94 -39.56 -0.36 -33.16
CA GLN A 94 -38.87 0.65 -33.94
C GLN A 94 -39.79 1.84 -34.21
N SER A 95 -39.24 3.06 -34.15
CA SER A 95 -39.80 4.23 -34.83
C SER A 95 -38.93 4.56 -36.05
N GLN A 96 -39.58 4.80 -37.18
CA GLN A 96 -38.95 5.21 -38.46
C GLN A 96 -39.67 6.46 -39.03
N PRO A 97 -39.06 7.16 -40.00
CA PRO A 97 -38.95 8.62 -39.88
C PRO A 97 -39.92 9.43 -40.73
N GLU A 98 -40.14 10.68 -40.32
CA GLU A 98 -40.68 11.74 -41.19
C GLU A 98 -39.59 12.42 -42.03
N PRO A 99 -39.92 13.00 -43.20
CA PRO A 99 -38.96 13.21 -44.28
C PRO A 99 -38.20 14.55 -44.25
N THR A 100 -36.93 14.50 -44.63
CA THR A 100 -36.07 15.67 -44.89
C THR A 100 -36.37 16.36 -46.23
N ARG A 101 -36.22 17.70 -46.28
CA ARG A 101 -35.81 18.49 -47.47
C ARG A 101 -35.13 19.80 -47.01
N PRO A 102 -34.34 20.50 -47.86
CA PRO A 102 -32.89 20.56 -47.58
C PRO A 102 -32.32 21.97 -47.35
N ALA A 103 -31.08 22.01 -46.89
CA ALA A 103 -30.30 23.23 -46.67
C ALA A 103 -29.74 23.86 -47.97
N LEU A 104 -29.38 25.15 -47.88
CA LEU A 104 -28.44 25.84 -48.76
C LEU A 104 -27.65 26.91 -47.97
N ASN A 105 -26.42 27.20 -48.38
CA ASN A 105 -25.44 28.00 -47.63
C ASN A 105 -25.28 29.44 -48.18
N SER A 106 -24.66 30.32 -47.38
CA SER A 106 -23.71 31.40 -47.78
C SER A 106 -24.08 32.28 -49.00
N THR A 107 -24.22 33.62 -48.95
CA THR A 107 -23.31 34.71 -48.51
C THR A 107 -23.74 36.00 -49.28
N PRO A 108 -23.10 37.19 -49.18
CA PRO A 108 -22.41 37.86 -48.07
C PRO A 108 -22.91 39.33 -47.84
N SER A 109 -22.36 39.99 -46.82
CA SER A 109 -22.12 41.45 -46.66
C SER A 109 -23.08 42.49 -47.29
N ALA A 110 -23.74 43.27 -46.42
CA ALA A 110 -24.17 44.64 -46.73
C ALA A 110 -24.00 45.57 -45.51
N THR A 111 -23.64 46.82 -45.78
CA THR A 111 -23.29 47.92 -44.85
C THR A 111 -24.36 48.22 -43.79
N PRO A 112 -24.01 48.63 -42.55
CA PRO A 112 -24.98 49.12 -41.58
C PRO A 112 -25.69 50.39 -42.07
N ALA A 113 -27.02 50.36 -42.08
CA ALA A 113 -27.85 51.56 -42.22
C ALA A 113 -27.73 52.43 -40.94
N PRO A 114 -27.92 53.76 -41.03
CA PRO A 114 -27.85 54.64 -39.87
C PRO A 114 -28.92 54.30 -38.82
N PRO A 115 -28.67 54.59 -37.53
CA PRO A 115 -29.67 54.37 -36.48
C PRO A 115 -30.92 55.21 -36.78
N LEU A 116 -32.06 54.53 -36.92
CA LEU A 116 -33.36 55.21 -36.91
C LEU A 116 -33.52 55.85 -35.54
N VAL A 117 -33.51 57.18 -35.51
CA VAL A 117 -33.92 57.96 -34.34
C VAL A 117 -35.42 57.75 -34.17
N LEU A 118 -35.79 56.72 -33.39
CA LEU A 118 -37.13 56.63 -32.83
C LEU A 118 -37.39 57.94 -32.06
N PRO A 119 -38.58 58.56 -32.21
CA PRO A 119 -38.88 59.79 -31.50
C PRO A 119 -38.74 59.55 -30.00
N GLN A 120 -38.00 60.43 -29.33
CA GLN A 120 -38.00 60.48 -27.87
C GLN A 120 -39.39 60.91 -27.42
N TYR A 121 -40.23 59.95 -27.09
CA TYR A 121 -41.42 60.23 -26.31
C TYR A 121 -41.00 60.89 -25.00
N PRO A 122 -41.66 61.98 -24.56
CA PRO A 122 -41.47 62.47 -23.21
C PRO A 122 -41.78 61.35 -22.21
N PRO A 123 -41.18 61.34 -21.01
CA PRO A 123 -41.44 60.29 -20.02
C PRO A 123 -42.94 60.21 -19.77
N THR A 124 -43.52 59.04 -20.05
CA THR A 124 -44.93 58.77 -19.74
C THR A 124 -45.14 59.02 -18.25
N PRO A 125 -46.13 59.86 -17.85
CA PRO A 125 -46.56 59.92 -16.46
C PRO A 125 -46.85 58.50 -15.98
N LYS A 126 -46.50 58.18 -14.73
CA LYS A 126 -47.02 56.95 -14.12
C LYS A 126 -48.54 57.00 -14.19
N GLU A 127 -49.17 55.90 -14.61
CA GLU A 127 -50.61 55.76 -14.42
C GLU A 127 -50.93 55.90 -12.92
N PRO A 128 -52.04 56.56 -12.56
CA PRO A 128 -52.48 56.58 -11.17
C PRO A 128 -52.74 55.14 -10.70
N PRO A 129 -52.42 54.79 -9.44
CA PRO A 129 -52.72 53.47 -8.92
C PRO A 129 -54.22 53.18 -9.01
N ALA A 130 -54.58 51.90 -9.18
CA ALA A 130 -55.97 51.48 -9.15
C ALA A 130 -56.62 51.89 -7.81
N PRO A 131 -57.89 52.35 -7.80
CA PRO A 131 -58.53 52.86 -6.60
C PRO A 131 -58.68 51.76 -5.55
N TYR A 132 -57.87 51.83 -4.50
CA TYR A 132 -58.00 51.01 -3.31
C TYR A 132 -59.15 51.56 -2.44
N ALA A 133 -60.03 50.68 -1.97
CA ALA A 133 -61.11 51.05 -1.05
C ALA A 133 -60.55 51.06 0.39
N TYR A 134 -60.59 52.20 1.04
CA TYR A 134 -60.20 52.38 2.45
C TYR A 134 -61.46 52.49 3.30
N ASP A 135 -61.65 51.57 4.25
CA ASP A 135 -62.78 51.57 5.17
C ASP A 135 -62.47 52.42 6.43
N TYR A 136 -61.21 52.48 6.87
CA TYR A 136 -60.79 53.16 8.09
C TYR A 136 -59.91 54.40 7.84
N LEU A 137 -58.93 54.32 6.95
CA LEU A 137 -58.07 55.41 6.50
C LEU A 137 -58.69 56.12 5.29
N THR A 138 -59.94 56.56 5.41
CA THR A 138 -60.66 57.34 4.39
C THR A 138 -59.98 58.68 4.11
N ASP A 139 -60.30 59.32 2.98
CA ASP A 139 -59.74 60.65 2.65
C ASP A 139 -60.14 61.74 3.67
N GLU A 140 -61.27 61.57 4.36
CA GLU A 140 -61.66 62.44 5.48
C GLU A 140 -60.75 62.22 6.71
N ALA A 141 -60.45 60.97 7.06
CA ALA A 141 -59.53 60.65 8.14
C ALA A 141 -58.10 61.15 7.85
N VAL A 142 -57.61 60.96 6.61
CA VAL A 142 -56.27 61.40 6.19
C VAL A 142 -56.18 62.93 6.11
N SER A 143 -57.16 63.63 5.54
CA SER A 143 -57.14 65.10 5.46
C SER A 143 -57.29 65.79 6.84
N ALA A 144 -57.88 65.12 7.83
CA ALA A 144 -57.98 65.57 9.21
C ALA A 144 -57.00 64.88 10.18
N TRP A 145 -55.94 64.22 9.69
CA TRP A 145 -55.09 63.29 10.45
C TRP A 145 -54.60 63.83 11.80
N GLN A 146 -53.92 64.97 11.75
CA GLN A 146 -53.32 65.69 12.90
C GLN A 146 -54.36 66.35 13.83
N ALA A 147 -55.63 66.41 13.44
CA ALA A 147 -56.70 67.05 14.21
C ALA A 147 -57.62 66.04 14.91
N LYS A 148 -57.97 64.95 14.21
CA LYS A 148 -58.82 63.85 14.71
C LYS A 148 -58.56 62.49 14.04
N GLY A 149 -58.04 62.45 12.82
CA GLY A 149 -57.98 61.21 12.02
C GLY A 149 -57.23 60.07 12.71
N GLN A 150 -56.07 60.36 13.32
CA GLN A 150 -55.31 59.35 14.06
C GLN A 150 -56.11 58.75 15.22
N GLN A 151 -56.84 59.58 15.99
CA GLN A 151 -57.69 59.13 17.08
C GLN A 151 -58.90 58.34 16.56
N SER A 152 -59.53 58.79 15.47
CA SER A 152 -60.69 58.11 14.88
C SER A 152 -60.42 56.67 14.41
N VAL A 153 -59.18 56.37 13.96
CA VAL A 153 -58.78 55.00 13.61
C VAL A 153 -58.59 54.14 14.87
N LEU A 154 -57.96 54.70 15.91
CA LEU A 154 -57.74 54.01 17.19
C LEU A 154 -59.07 53.78 17.95
N ASP A 155 -59.97 54.76 17.95
CA ASP A 155 -61.32 54.65 18.51
C ASP A 155 -62.13 53.54 17.79
N ALA A 156 -61.98 53.40 16.47
CA ALA A 156 -62.63 52.33 15.70
C ALA A 156 -62.13 50.93 16.10
N LEU A 157 -60.83 50.79 16.37
CA LEU A 157 -60.22 49.55 16.89
C LEU A 157 -60.63 49.26 18.35
N GLU A 158 -60.73 50.28 19.20
CA GLU A 158 -61.16 50.10 20.59
C GLU A 158 -62.63 49.69 20.71
N ASN A 159 -63.49 50.13 19.79
CA ASN A 159 -64.93 49.86 19.80
C ASN A 159 -65.38 48.69 18.90
N ALA A 160 -64.47 48.02 18.19
CA ALA A 160 -64.79 46.88 17.34
C ALA A 160 -65.20 45.61 18.14
N GLU A 161 -66.19 44.86 17.63
CA GLU A 161 -66.59 43.55 18.18
C GLU A 161 -65.53 42.46 17.92
N ASP A 162 -64.89 42.49 16.75
CA ASP A 162 -63.73 41.65 16.40
C ASP A 162 -62.52 42.56 16.15
N LYS A 163 -61.63 42.63 17.13
CA LYS A 163 -60.47 43.52 17.11
C LYS A 163 -59.34 43.03 16.22
N ASP A 164 -59.22 41.73 16.02
CA ASP A 164 -58.14 41.14 15.23
C ASP A 164 -58.44 41.26 13.72
N MET A 165 -59.71 41.09 13.33
CA MET A 165 -60.18 41.36 11.96
C MET A 165 -60.00 42.84 11.59
N VAL A 166 -60.39 43.76 12.48
CA VAL A 166 -60.22 45.21 12.22
C VAL A 166 -58.74 45.60 12.23
N SER A 167 -57.92 45.04 13.13
CA SER A 167 -56.47 45.25 13.13
C SER A 167 -55.81 44.78 11.84
N SER A 168 -56.22 43.62 11.30
CA SER A 168 -55.73 43.10 10.01
C SER A 168 -56.08 44.04 8.84
N THR A 169 -57.31 44.56 8.80
CA THR A 169 -57.74 45.50 7.76
C THR A 169 -56.98 46.84 7.87
N VAL A 170 -56.86 47.39 9.09
CA VAL A 170 -56.09 48.62 9.33
C VAL A 170 -54.60 48.43 9.02
N ILE A 171 -54.02 47.25 9.26
CA ILE A 171 -52.63 46.91 8.86
C ILE A 171 -52.46 46.98 7.33
N GLN A 172 -53.39 46.41 6.56
CA GLN A 172 -53.37 46.47 5.09
C GLN A 172 -53.52 47.91 4.59
N GLU A 173 -54.46 48.66 5.18
CA GLU A 173 -54.71 50.06 4.83
C GLU A 173 -53.52 50.97 5.18
N LEU A 174 -52.85 50.77 6.31
CA LEU A 174 -51.64 51.51 6.70
C LEU A 174 -50.49 51.23 5.73
N LEU A 175 -50.28 49.96 5.35
CA LEU A 175 -49.26 49.55 4.40
C LEU A 175 -49.52 50.18 3.02
N ARG A 176 -50.77 50.13 2.54
CA ARG A 176 -51.18 50.76 1.27
C ARG A 176 -51.08 52.28 1.31
N THR A 177 -51.60 52.92 2.35
CA THR A 177 -51.53 54.39 2.58
C THR A 177 -50.08 54.90 2.59
N THR A 178 -49.16 54.10 3.14
CA THR A 178 -47.71 54.39 3.13
C THR A 178 -47.09 54.28 1.73
N LEU A 179 -47.52 53.31 0.92
CA LEU A 179 -47.04 53.11 -0.46
C LEU A 179 -47.58 54.17 -1.43
N ASP A 180 -48.87 54.51 -1.31
CA ASP A 180 -49.54 55.55 -2.10
C ASP A 180 -49.16 56.98 -1.65
N GLY A 181 -48.41 57.11 -0.53
CA GLY A 181 -47.91 58.40 -0.03
C GLY A 181 -48.98 59.31 0.57
N ARG A 182 -50.12 58.75 0.99
CA ARG A 182 -51.25 59.47 1.59
C ARG A 182 -50.95 59.98 3.01
N LEU A 183 -50.05 59.31 3.72
CA LEU A 183 -49.47 59.73 5.02
C LEU A 183 -47.95 59.49 5.03
N SER A 184 -47.22 60.10 5.95
CA SER A 184 -45.78 59.81 6.11
C SER A 184 -45.54 58.47 6.82
N ALA A 185 -44.41 57.82 6.51
CA ALA A 185 -44.03 56.54 7.14
C ALA A 185 -43.95 56.62 8.67
N GLY A 186 -43.58 57.78 9.23
CA GLY A 186 -43.56 57.99 10.69
C GLY A 186 -44.95 58.07 11.31
N GLU A 187 -45.90 58.73 10.64
CA GLU A 187 -47.30 58.79 11.08
C GLU A 187 -47.98 57.41 11.02
N CYS A 188 -47.74 56.66 9.95
CA CYS A 188 -48.20 55.27 9.85
C CYS A 188 -47.52 54.36 10.88
N ALA A 189 -46.24 54.56 11.18
CA ALA A 189 -45.50 53.79 12.18
C ALA A 189 -46.02 53.99 13.61
N GLU A 190 -46.39 55.21 14.00
CA GLU A 190 -46.95 55.48 15.34
C GLU A 190 -48.33 54.84 15.54
N VAL A 191 -49.13 54.69 14.48
CA VAL A 191 -50.38 53.89 14.53
C VAL A 191 -50.06 52.40 14.52
N LEU A 192 -49.17 51.93 13.64
CA LEU A 192 -48.82 50.51 13.52
C LEU A 192 -48.27 49.91 14.84
N LYS A 193 -47.55 50.70 15.66
CA LYS A 193 -47.15 50.31 17.04
C LYS A 193 -48.33 49.97 17.97
N GLN A 194 -49.46 50.64 17.78
CA GLN A 194 -50.67 50.51 18.60
C GLN A 194 -51.61 49.43 18.03
N VAL A 195 -51.58 49.21 16.70
CA VAL A 195 -52.36 48.17 16.01
C VAL A 195 -51.69 46.79 16.05
N ALA A 196 -50.36 46.71 16.07
CA ALA A 196 -49.59 45.45 16.12
C ALA A 196 -48.73 45.28 17.40
N PRO A 197 -49.32 45.33 18.60
CA PRO A 197 -48.58 45.21 19.86
C PRO A 197 -48.17 43.76 20.21
N SER A 198 -48.74 42.75 19.54
CA SER A 198 -48.42 41.32 19.70
C SER A 198 -47.62 40.78 18.51
N ASP A 199 -46.79 39.76 18.74
CA ASP A 199 -46.05 39.06 17.67
C ASP A 199 -47.00 38.48 16.61
N GLU A 200 -48.21 38.05 17.00
CA GLU A 200 -49.24 37.52 16.10
C GLU A 200 -49.74 38.59 15.10
N LEU A 201 -50.01 39.81 15.56
CA LEU A 201 -50.41 40.92 14.68
C LEU A 201 -49.22 41.48 13.88
N GLN A 202 -47.98 41.34 14.38
CA GLN A 202 -46.77 41.61 13.58
C GLN A 202 -46.56 40.55 12.48
N SER A 203 -47.02 39.31 12.68
CA SER A 203 -47.04 38.26 11.64
C SER A 203 -48.10 38.56 10.57
N VAL A 204 -49.28 39.09 10.95
CA VAL A 204 -50.26 39.62 9.97
C VAL A 204 -49.66 40.78 9.14
N PHE A 205 -48.82 41.63 9.74
CA PHE A 205 -48.05 42.61 8.97
C PHE A 205 -47.00 41.94 8.05
N ALA A 206 -46.35 40.85 8.47
CA ALA A 206 -45.40 40.11 7.65
C ALA A 206 -46.07 39.44 6.44
N ASP A 207 -47.23 38.80 6.62
CA ASP A 207 -48.02 38.18 5.55
C ASP A 207 -48.52 39.23 4.54
N THR A 208 -49.08 40.34 5.02
CA THR A 208 -49.57 41.42 4.14
C THR A 208 -48.43 42.12 3.39
N LEU A 209 -47.24 42.20 3.98
CA LEU A 209 -45.99 42.63 3.33
C LEU A 209 -45.47 41.60 2.30
N ALA A 210 -45.68 40.30 2.52
CA ALA A 210 -45.32 39.23 1.59
C ALA A 210 -46.25 39.15 0.36
N LEU A 211 -47.47 39.68 0.46
CA LEU A 211 -48.46 39.74 -0.63
C LEU A 211 -48.31 40.96 -1.57
N LEU A 212 -47.36 41.87 -1.32
CA LEU A 212 -47.09 43.02 -2.19
C LEU A 212 -46.37 42.62 -3.48
N ASP A 213 -46.45 43.50 -4.48
CA ASP A 213 -45.73 43.36 -5.74
C ASP A 213 -44.22 43.65 -5.63
N ASP A 214 -43.47 43.06 -6.55
CA ASP A 214 -42.01 43.19 -6.69
C ASP A 214 -41.55 44.66 -6.87
N ALA A 215 -42.43 45.56 -7.30
CA ALA A 215 -42.17 47.00 -7.36
C ALA A 215 -42.23 47.68 -5.99
N ASP A 216 -43.15 47.25 -5.11
CA ASP A 216 -43.44 47.89 -3.83
C ASP A 216 -42.39 47.53 -2.77
N TRP A 217 -41.88 46.28 -2.73
CA TRP A 217 -40.74 45.91 -1.86
C TRP A 217 -39.48 46.74 -2.10
N LYS A 218 -39.33 47.32 -3.30
CA LYS A 218 -38.20 48.17 -3.69
C LYS A 218 -38.42 49.65 -3.31
N ASN A 219 -39.61 50.02 -2.84
CA ASN A 219 -39.91 51.37 -2.36
C ASN A 219 -39.16 51.63 -1.03
N PRO A 220 -38.30 52.67 -0.95
CA PRO A 220 -37.55 52.96 0.28
C PRO A 220 -38.44 53.31 1.49
N VAL A 221 -39.68 53.77 1.25
CA VAL A 221 -40.61 54.19 2.31
C VAL A 221 -41.01 53.02 3.23
N LEU A 222 -41.05 51.78 2.71
CA LEU A 222 -41.28 50.58 3.53
C LEU A 222 -40.16 50.34 4.55
N LYS A 223 -38.92 50.74 4.24
CA LYS A 223 -37.77 50.56 5.16
C LYS A 223 -37.84 51.52 6.34
N THR A 224 -38.29 52.75 6.09
CA THR A 224 -38.60 53.71 7.16
C THR A 224 -39.79 53.24 7.97
N LEU A 225 -40.88 52.76 7.36
CA LEU A 225 -42.04 52.23 8.10
C LEU A 225 -41.63 51.09 9.05
N ILE A 226 -40.92 50.08 8.56
CA ILE A 226 -40.49 48.92 9.37
C ILE A 226 -39.54 49.33 10.51
N HIS A 227 -38.61 50.25 10.24
CA HIS A 227 -37.68 50.77 11.25
C HIS A 227 -38.41 51.60 12.32
N ASP A 228 -39.21 52.57 11.90
CA ASP A 228 -39.83 53.56 12.78
C ASP A 228 -40.97 52.94 13.58
N ALA A 229 -41.65 51.90 13.06
CA ALA A 229 -42.65 51.11 13.77
C ALA A 229 -42.04 50.17 14.84
N GLY A 230 -40.73 49.89 14.78
CA GLY A 230 -40.05 49.04 15.76
C GLY A 230 -40.35 47.53 15.63
N LEU A 231 -40.90 47.09 14.48
CA LEU A 231 -41.25 45.70 14.21
C LEU A 231 -40.05 44.75 14.36
N SER A 232 -40.28 43.56 14.91
CA SER A 232 -39.22 42.58 15.18
C SER A 232 -38.47 42.16 13.90
N PRO A 233 -37.17 42.53 13.72
CA PRO A 233 -36.38 42.11 12.56
C PRO A 233 -35.98 40.63 12.62
N HIS A 234 -36.44 39.89 13.63
CA HIS A 234 -36.29 38.43 13.72
C HIS A 234 -37.53 37.72 13.18
N LEU A 235 -38.73 38.21 13.49
CA LEU A 235 -40.00 37.70 12.98
C LEU A 235 -40.06 37.85 11.45
N LEU A 236 -39.84 39.07 10.94
CA LEU A 236 -39.79 39.35 9.49
C LEU A 236 -38.73 38.52 8.74
N ARG A 237 -37.68 38.01 9.41
CA ARG A 237 -36.64 37.15 8.80
C ARG A 237 -36.99 35.67 8.76
N ASN A 238 -38.00 35.24 9.51
CA ASN A 238 -38.49 33.87 9.52
C ASN A 238 -39.61 33.68 8.49
N GLU A 239 -40.47 34.69 8.33
CA GLU A 239 -41.70 34.61 7.53
C GLU A 239 -41.55 35.11 6.09
N LEU A 240 -40.79 36.18 5.84
CA LEU A 240 -40.64 36.73 4.48
C LEU A 240 -39.71 35.88 3.60
N ASP A 241 -39.99 35.86 2.29
CA ASP A 241 -39.18 35.13 1.31
C ASP A 241 -37.94 35.91 0.80
N ILE A 242 -37.10 35.25 0.01
CA ILE A 242 -35.75 35.74 -0.36
C ILE A 242 -35.77 37.14 -1.01
N GLU A 243 -36.76 37.40 -1.87
CA GLU A 243 -36.84 38.62 -2.68
C GLU A 243 -37.26 39.85 -1.84
N PRO A 244 -38.36 39.86 -1.07
CA PRO A 244 -38.65 40.93 -0.11
C PRO A 244 -37.54 41.11 0.93
N LEU A 245 -36.96 40.02 1.48
CA LEU A 245 -35.84 40.12 2.43
C LEU A 245 -34.61 40.85 1.87
N SER A 246 -34.31 40.64 0.59
CA SER A 246 -33.20 41.30 -0.11
C SER A 246 -33.56 42.73 -0.54
N ALA A 247 -34.80 42.97 -0.98
CA ALA A 247 -35.28 44.29 -1.39
C ALA A 247 -35.36 45.26 -0.21
N LEU A 248 -35.96 44.83 0.91
CA LEU A 248 -36.05 45.59 2.16
C LEU A 248 -34.67 45.77 2.82
N GLY A 249 -33.71 44.88 2.56
CA GLY A 249 -32.35 44.94 3.12
C GLY A 249 -32.23 44.36 4.53
N LEU A 250 -33.25 43.60 4.97
CA LEU A 250 -33.25 42.87 6.23
C LEU A 250 -32.11 41.83 6.31
N VAL A 251 -31.59 41.40 5.15
CA VAL A 251 -30.54 40.38 5.02
C VAL A 251 -29.49 40.76 3.96
N ARG A 252 -28.26 40.27 4.11
CA ARG A 252 -27.13 40.53 3.19
C ARG A 252 -27.35 39.85 1.83
N ASN A 253 -26.92 40.49 0.73
CA ASN A 253 -27.01 39.97 -0.65
C ASN A 253 -26.40 38.57 -0.85
N THR A 254 -25.46 38.14 0.01
CA THR A 254 -24.88 36.79 0.00
C THR A 254 -25.82 35.70 0.51
N PHE A 255 -26.97 36.06 1.10
CA PHE A 255 -27.87 35.13 1.77
C PHE A 255 -28.52 34.12 0.84
N SER A 256 -28.93 34.50 -0.37
CA SER A 256 -29.41 33.55 -1.38
C SER A 256 -28.36 32.46 -1.65
N THR A 257 -27.09 32.84 -1.78
CA THR A 257 -25.97 31.90 -1.96
C THR A 257 -25.72 31.03 -0.73
N ILE A 258 -25.87 31.59 0.48
CA ILE A 258 -25.68 30.86 1.76
C ILE A 258 -26.86 29.92 2.04
N ARG A 259 -28.10 30.33 1.79
CA ARG A 259 -29.33 29.53 1.86
C ARG A 259 -29.24 28.40 0.85
N ASN A 260 -28.97 28.68 -0.42
CA ASN A 260 -28.78 27.64 -1.43
C ASN A 260 -27.65 26.68 -1.03
N ARG A 261 -26.50 27.15 -0.55
CA ARG A 261 -25.44 26.27 -0.04
C ARG A 261 -25.88 25.42 1.15
N LYS A 262 -26.64 25.96 2.11
CA LYS A 262 -27.17 25.21 3.27
C LYS A 262 -28.23 24.20 2.85
N THR A 263 -29.22 24.61 2.06
CA THR A 263 -30.30 23.77 1.53
C THR A 263 -29.75 22.66 0.65
N THR A 264 -28.80 22.96 -0.25
CA THR A 264 -28.08 21.94 -1.03
C THR A 264 -27.28 21.00 -0.13
N ASN A 265 -26.67 21.48 0.97
CA ASN A 265 -26.00 20.58 1.92
C ASN A 265 -27.02 19.68 2.66
N LEU A 266 -28.15 20.22 3.11
CA LEU A 266 -29.17 19.46 3.84
C LEU A 266 -29.87 18.42 2.96
N ILE A 267 -30.13 18.73 1.68
CA ILE A 267 -30.85 17.84 0.76
C ILE A 267 -29.92 16.82 0.07
N TYR A 268 -28.70 17.21 -0.33
CA TYR A 268 -27.84 16.36 -1.17
C TYR A 268 -26.59 15.81 -0.46
N ARG A 269 -26.32 16.20 0.80
CA ARG A 269 -25.27 15.54 1.59
C ARG A 269 -25.88 14.37 2.35
N GLN A 270 -25.71 13.16 1.82
CA GLN A 270 -25.89 11.94 2.59
C GLN A 270 -25.03 12.01 3.86
N ALA A 271 -25.57 11.54 5.00
CA ALA A 271 -24.74 11.26 6.16
C ALA A 271 -23.68 10.22 5.75
N ASN A 272 -22.42 10.57 5.97
CA ASN A 272 -21.30 9.72 5.63
C ASN A 272 -20.11 10.13 6.50
N PHE A 273 -19.72 9.26 7.43
CA PHE A 273 -18.73 9.51 8.45
C PHE A 273 -17.39 8.86 8.07
N ASN A 274 -16.34 9.67 7.95
CA ASN A 274 -15.02 9.26 7.45
C ASN A 274 -13.95 9.32 8.56
N LEU A 275 -14.19 10.07 9.63
CA LEU A 275 -13.22 10.22 10.71
C LEU A 275 -13.60 9.33 11.89
N LEU A 276 -12.60 8.67 12.49
CA LEU A 276 -12.80 7.73 13.61
C LEU A 276 -13.47 8.36 14.85
N ARG A 277 -13.44 9.70 14.96
CA ARG A 277 -14.08 10.50 16.02
C ARG A 277 -15.52 10.94 15.72
N GLU A 278 -16.00 10.68 14.50
CA GLU A 278 -17.38 10.96 14.11
C GLU A 278 -18.26 9.78 14.55
N GLU A 279 -17.93 8.57 14.09
CA GLU A 279 -18.64 7.33 14.46
C GLU A 279 -17.73 6.29 15.12
N SER A 280 -17.25 6.62 16.32
CA SER A 280 -16.31 5.76 17.07
C SER A 280 -16.89 4.39 17.42
N GLU A 281 -18.21 4.25 17.59
CA GLU A 281 -18.85 2.95 17.84
C GLU A 281 -18.82 2.06 16.60
N GLY A 282 -19.26 2.59 15.44
CA GLY A 282 -19.28 1.87 14.17
C GLY A 282 -17.90 1.36 13.78
N TYR A 283 -16.88 2.22 13.86
CA TYR A 283 -15.49 1.82 13.59
C TYR A 283 -14.92 0.82 14.61
N SER A 284 -15.27 0.92 15.89
CA SER A 284 -14.82 -0.05 16.91
C SER A 284 -15.43 -1.43 16.68
N LYS A 285 -16.72 -1.50 16.33
CA LYS A 285 -17.42 -2.73 15.95
C LYS A 285 -16.82 -3.34 14.68
N LEU A 286 -16.58 -2.52 13.66
CA LEU A 286 -15.94 -2.92 12.40
C LEU A 286 -14.59 -3.60 12.63
N ILE A 287 -13.69 -2.96 13.38
CA ILE A 287 -12.35 -3.51 13.66
C ILE A 287 -12.45 -4.81 14.46
N THR A 288 -13.29 -4.84 15.49
CA THR A 288 -13.52 -6.03 16.32
C THR A 288 -14.05 -7.21 15.51
N GLU A 289 -14.96 -6.96 14.57
CA GLU A 289 -15.51 -7.97 13.66
C GLU A 289 -14.42 -8.58 12.76
N TYR A 290 -13.54 -7.78 12.14
CA TYR A 290 -12.41 -8.30 11.37
C TYR A 290 -11.47 -9.17 12.22
N PHE A 291 -11.12 -8.73 13.43
CA PHE A 291 -10.23 -9.51 14.32
C PHE A 291 -10.90 -10.81 14.79
N ASN A 292 -12.20 -10.80 15.07
CA ASN A 292 -12.95 -11.99 15.45
C ASN A 292 -13.05 -12.99 14.28
N ALA A 293 -13.55 -12.54 13.13
CA ALA A 293 -13.72 -13.39 11.95
C ALA A 293 -12.39 -14.01 11.46
N ALA A 294 -11.32 -13.22 11.42
CA ALA A 294 -10.00 -13.70 11.00
C ALA A 294 -9.35 -14.66 12.02
N ASN A 295 -9.73 -14.63 13.30
CA ASN A 295 -9.22 -15.56 14.33
C ASN A 295 -10.16 -16.73 14.64
N ALA A 296 -11.42 -16.70 14.19
CA ALA A 296 -12.38 -17.81 14.31
C ALA A 296 -11.96 -19.09 13.55
N GLY A 297 -10.94 -19.00 12.68
CA GLY A 297 -10.41 -20.13 11.90
C GLY A 297 -11.38 -20.64 10.83
N SER A 298 -11.10 -21.81 10.27
CA SER A 298 -11.98 -22.49 9.30
C SER A 298 -13.12 -23.24 10.00
N THR A 299 -13.84 -22.56 10.91
CA THR A 299 -14.93 -23.14 11.71
C THR A 299 -16.25 -23.20 10.93
N SER A 300 -16.37 -22.40 9.86
CA SER A 300 -17.38 -22.47 8.81
C SER A 300 -16.74 -22.02 7.51
N ASP A 301 -17.16 -22.60 6.39
CA ASP A 301 -16.55 -22.32 5.08
C ASP A 301 -16.98 -20.97 4.50
N PHE A 302 -18.12 -20.45 4.94
CA PHE A 302 -18.74 -19.20 4.47
C PHE A 302 -18.39 -17.98 5.33
N ILE A 303 -17.57 -18.13 6.40
CA ILE A 303 -17.22 -17.03 7.33
C ILE A 303 -16.80 -15.76 6.60
N ALA A 304 -16.04 -15.86 5.51
CA ALA A 304 -15.61 -14.71 4.71
C ALA A 304 -16.78 -13.93 4.08
N GLU A 305 -17.77 -14.63 3.53
CA GLU A 305 -18.96 -14.04 2.93
C GLU A 305 -19.90 -13.49 4.01
N ASP A 306 -20.16 -14.27 5.07
CA ASP A 306 -20.97 -13.84 6.21
C ASP A 306 -20.40 -12.56 6.87
N THR A 307 -19.07 -12.47 6.97
CA THR A 307 -18.38 -11.30 7.52
C THR A 307 -18.55 -10.09 6.60
N PHE A 308 -18.50 -10.25 5.28
CA PHE A 308 -18.79 -9.16 4.35
C PHE A 308 -20.26 -8.70 4.43
N GLN A 309 -21.21 -9.62 4.65
CA GLN A 309 -22.60 -9.24 4.90
C GLN A 309 -22.76 -8.45 6.21
N ARG A 310 -22.13 -8.90 7.31
CA ARG A 310 -22.12 -8.16 8.60
C ARG A 310 -21.46 -6.79 8.49
N ILE A 311 -20.40 -6.66 7.71
CA ILE A 311 -19.72 -5.38 7.49
C ILE A 311 -20.57 -4.42 6.66
N LYS A 312 -21.26 -4.89 5.60
CA LYS A 312 -22.25 -4.06 4.89
C LYS A 312 -23.39 -3.61 5.82
N ALA A 313 -23.84 -4.47 6.73
CA ALA A 313 -24.83 -4.09 7.74
C ALA A 313 -24.28 -3.01 8.69
N LEU A 314 -23.03 -3.11 9.17
CA LEU A 314 -22.39 -2.06 9.98
C LEU A 314 -22.27 -0.74 9.20
N VAL A 315 -21.82 -0.79 7.95
CA VAL A 315 -21.70 0.38 7.06
C VAL A 315 -23.04 1.12 6.93
N GLY A 316 -24.14 0.39 6.67
CA GLY A 316 -25.48 0.97 6.56
C GLY A 316 -26.20 1.25 7.89
N SER A 317 -25.66 0.82 9.04
CA SER A 317 -26.24 1.10 10.36
C SER A 317 -25.58 2.29 11.08
N PHE A 318 -24.37 2.66 10.66
CA PHE A 318 -23.56 3.74 11.24
C PHE A 318 -23.09 4.74 10.17
N ASP A 319 -23.71 4.75 8.98
CA ASP A 319 -23.39 5.63 7.84
C ASP A 319 -21.87 5.80 7.59
N LEU A 320 -21.13 4.69 7.57
CA LEU A 320 -19.66 4.70 7.49
C LEU A 320 -19.13 4.85 6.06
N ASP A 321 -18.07 5.64 5.89
CA ASP A 321 -17.47 5.84 4.57
C ASP A 321 -16.85 4.55 4.02
N VAL A 322 -17.35 4.11 2.86
CA VAL A 322 -16.92 2.86 2.19
C VAL A 322 -15.43 2.88 1.85
N GLY A 323 -14.87 4.05 1.50
CA GLY A 323 -13.45 4.22 1.24
C GLY A 323 -12.63 4.07 2.52
N ARG A 324 -13.06 4.67 3.63
CA ARG A 324 -12.42 4.52 4.94
C ARG A 324 -12.54 3.11 5.51
N VAL A 325 -13.66 2.44 5.28
CA VAL A 325 -13.89 1.05 5.69
C VAL A 325 -12.98 0.09 4.92
N LEU A 326 -12.80 0.31 3.61
CA LEU A 326 -11.77 -0.35 2.81
C LEU A 326 -10.36 -0.03 3.32
N ASP A 327 -10.08 1.23 3.65
CA ASP A 327 -8.78 1.66 4.16
C ASP A 327 -8.42 0.96 5.50
N ILE A 328 -9.38 0.84 6.41
CA ILE A 328 -9.23 0.08 7.67
C ILE A 328 -9.13 -1.43 7.41
N THR A 329 -9.84 -1.96 6.40
CA THR A 329 -9.67 -3.36 5.95
C THR A 329 -8.22 -3.64 5.60
N LEU A 330 -7.57 -2.73 4.85
CA LEU A 330 -6.18 -2.87 4.44
C LEU A 330 -5.22 -2.84 5.65
N ASP A 331 -5.47 -2.02 6.68
CA ASP A 331 -4.63 -2.01 7.90
C ASP A 331 -4.76 -3.31 8.72
N VAL A 332 -5.99 -3.79 8.93
CA VAL A 332 -6.21 -5.07 9.64
C VAL A 332 -5.64 -6.24 8.84
N MET A 333 -5.79 -6.21 7.51
CA MET A 333 -5.21 -7.20 6.62
C MET A 333 -3.68 -7.19 6.65
N ALA A 334 -3.02 -6.02 6.61
CA ALA A 334 -1.56 -5.91 6.70
C ALA A 334 -1.01 -6.59 7.97
N ASN A 335 -1.67 -6.34 9.11
CA ASN A 335 -1.25 -6.87 10.41
C ASN A 335 -1.57 -8.36 10.62
N LEU A 336 -2.55 -8.92 9.91
CA LEU A 336 -2.97 -10.32 10.03
C LEU A 336 -2.56 -11.21 8.84
N LEU A 337 -1.96 -10.66 7.79
CA LEU A 337 -1.65 -11.31 6.51
C LEU A 337 -0.99 -12.69 6.66
N ILE A 338 0.15 -12.74 7.35
CA ILE A 338 1.01 -13.94 7.48
C ILE A 338 0.25 -15.15 8.06
N LYS A 339 -0.68 -14.90 8.99
CA LYS A 339 -1.50 -15.92 9.65
C LYS A 339 -2.77 -16.24 8.83
N ASN A 340 -3.46 -15.21 8.35
CA ASN A 340 -4.87 -15.27 7.96
C ASN A 340 -5.13 -14.97 6.47
N PHE A 341 -4.11 -14.91 5.61
CA PHE A 341 -4.23 -14.58 4.17
C PHE A 341 -5.34 -15.34 3.43
N ARG A 342 -5.62 -16.60 3.79
CA ARG A 342 -6.70 -17.40 3.18
C ARG A 342 -8.08 -16.80 3.41
N PHE A 343 -8.34 -16.29 4.61
CA PHE A 343 -9.58 -15.58 4.96
C PHE A 343 -9.69 -14.29 4.16
N PHE A 344 -8.63 -13.48 4.12
CA PHE A 344 -8.66 -12.20 3.41
C PHE A 344 -8.84 -12.35 1.89
N ILE A 345 -8.31 -13.40 1.25
CA ILE A 345 -8.60 -13.65 -0.17
C ILE A 345 -10.07 -13.98 -0.40
N LYS A 346 -10.65 -14.93 0.36
CA LYS A 346 -12.09 -15.23 0.24
C LYS A 346 -12.93 -13.97 0.51
N TYR A 347 -12.60 -13.22 1.57
CA TYR A 347 -13.30 -11.99 1.95
C TYR A 347 -13.26 -10.92 0.85
N LEU A 348 -12.08 -10.61 0.30
CA LEU A 348 -11.96 -9.64 -0.79
C LEU A 348 -12.71 -10.12 -2.04
N ARG A 349 -12.76 -11.42 -2.34
CA ARG A 349 -13.49 -11.97 -3.48
C ARG A 349 -15.00 -12.12 -3.28
N SER A 350 -15.47 -12.18 -2.04
CA SER A 350 -16.89 -12.00 -1.69
C SER A 350 -17.29 -10.51 -1.63
N SER A 351 -16.32 -9.59 -1.65
CA SER A 351 -16.57 -8.16 -1.53
C SER A 351 -16.87 -7.48 -2.88
N SER A 352 -17.69 -6.43 -2.84
CA SER A 352 -17.94 -5.54 -3.98
C SER A 352 -16.76 -4.63 -4.34
N TRP A 353 -15.59 -4.80 -3.69
CA TRP A 353 -14.35 -4.11 -4.04
C TRP A 353 -13.47 -4.94 -4.99
N TRP A 354 -13.80 -6.20 -5.26
CA TRP A 354 -13.02 -7.03 -6.17
C TRP A 354 -13.06 -6.47 -7.60
N PRO A 355 -11.91 -6.27 -8.27
CA PRO A 355 -11.91 -5.73 -9.63
C PRO A 355 -12.41 -6.75 -10.66
N GLU A 356 -13.33 -6.32 -11.51
CA GLU A 356 -13.79 -7.09 -12.67
C GLU A 356 -12.87 -6.92 -13.87
N GLN A 357 -12.55 -8.03 -14.56
CA GLN A 357 -11.69 -8.01 -15.75
C GLN A 357 -12.51 -7.66 -17.00
N HIS A 358 -12.73 -6.37 -17.24
CA HIS A 358 -13.46 -5.89 -18.41
C HIS A 358 -12.67 -6.05 -19.71
N ILE A 359 -12.93 -7.13 -20.46
CA ILE A 359 -12.46 -7.32 -21.84
C ILE A 359 -13.40 -6.53 -22.78
N PRO A 360 -12.91 -5.62 -23.65
CA PRO A 360 -13.77 -4.89 -24.58
C PRO A 360 -14.41 -5.81 -25.65
N GLU A 361 -15.60 -5.45 -26.11
CA GLU A 361 -16.30 -6.21 -27.15
C GLU A 361 -15.46 -6.35 -28.44
N GLY A 362 -15.52 -7.53 -29.06
CA GLY A 362 -14.74 -7.87 -30.26
C GLY A 362 -13.28 -8.27 -30.01
N PHE A 363 -12.75 -8.14 -28.79
CA PHE A 363 -11.40 -8.62 -28.47
C PHE A 363 -11.39 -10.13 -28.27
N GLN A 364 -10.46 -10.83 -28.92
CA GLN A 364 -10.18 -12.24 -28.70
C GLN A 364 -8.92 -12.36 -27.83
N THR A 365 -9.00 -13.15 -26.76
CA THR A 365 -7.94 -13.22 -25.75
C THR A 365 -7.52 -14.65 -25.45
N GLN A 366 -6.22 -14.90 -25.42
CA GLN A 366 -5.61 -16.16 -24.99
C GLN A 366 -4.77 -15.92 -23.72
N GLY A 367 -4.82 -16.86 -22.78
CA GLY A 367 -4.02 -16.84 -21.57
C GLY A 367 -3.61 -18.27 -21.17
N GLN A 368 -2.83 -18.39 -20.09
CA GLN A 368 -2.17 -19.64 -19.68
C GLN A 368 -3.09 -20.80 -19.20
N GLY A 369 -4.41 -20.72 -19.42
CA GLY A 369 -5.38 -21.76 -19.04
C GLY A 369 -5.75 -21.84 -17.55
N PHE A 370 -5.01 -21.17 -16.66
CA PHE A 370 -5.29 -21.10 -15.22
C PHE A 370 -4.96 -19.72 -14.62
N THR A 371 -5.71 -19.33 -13.59
CA THR A 371 -5.47 -18.09 -12.83
C THR A 371 -4.36 -18.26 -11.79
N SER A 372 -3.68 -17.18 -11.39
CA SER A 372 -2.72 -17.17 -10.26
C SER A 372 -3.36 -17.57 -8.92
N LEU A 373 -4.68 -17.44 -8.80
CA LEU A 373 -5.43 -17.85 -7.63
C LEU A 373 -5.81 -19.34 -7.66
N PRO A 374 -5.52 -20.09 -6.57
CA PRO A 374 -6.00 -21.47 -6.37
C PRO A 374 -7.52 -21.64 -6.38
N ALA A 375 -8.01 -22.85 -6.68
CA ALA A 375 -9.43 -23.19 -6.60
C ALA A 375 -10.07 -23.03 -5.20
N TRP A 376 -9.27 -23.11 -4.12
CA TRP A 376 -9.75 -22.84 -2.75
C TRP A 376 -10.08 -21.35 -2.52
N ALA A 377 -9.56 -20.46 -3.36
CA ALA A 377 -9.75 -19.01 -3.26
C ALA A 377 -11.05 -18.52 -3.94
N LEU A 378 -11.89 -19.40 -4.48
CA LEU A 378 -13.23 -19.01 -4.96
C LEU A 378 -14.15 -18.71 -3.76
N PRO A 379 -15.00 -17.66 -3.80
CA PRO A 379 -15.88 -17.27 -2.69
C PRO A 379 -16.66 -18.44 -2.09
N HIS A 380 -17.38 -19.17 -2.93
CA HIS A 380 -18.24 -20.29 -2.53
C HIS A 380 -17.50 -21.64 -2.51
N SER A 381 -16.16 -21.65 -2.48
CA SER A 381 -15.38 -22.87 -2.32
C SER A 381 -15.46 -23.32 -0.87
N ALA A 382 -16.01 -24.51 -0.60
CA ALA A 382 -16.02 -25.07 0.74
C ALA A 382 -14.59 -25.23 1.28
N SER A 383 -13.74 -25.94 0.52
CA SER A 383 -12.37 -26.26 0.93
C SER A 383 -11.46 -25.02 1.08
N TRP A 384 -10.58 -25.08 2.08
CA TRP A 384 -9.53 -24.07 2.34
C TRP A 384 -8.14 -24.47 1.79
N SER A 385 -8.09 -25.57 1.03
CA SER A 385 -6.88 -26.12 0.39
C SER A 385 -7.24 -26.87 -0.89
N GLN A 386 -6.31 -26.98 -1.85
CA GLN A 386 -6.51 -27.77 -3.06
C GLN A 386 -6.54 -29.29 -2.75
N THR A 387 -7.42 -30.04 -3.41
CA THR A 387 -7.39 -31.52 -3.39
C THR A 387 -6.16 -32.07 -4.12
N SER A 388 -5.85 -33.36 -3.98
CA SER A 388 -4.78 -34.03 -4.74
C SER A 388 -5.03 -34.00 -6.25
N GLU A 389 -6.28 -34.21 -6.66
CA GLU A 389 -6.69 -34.17 -8.08
C GLU A 389 -6.54 -32.77 -8.68
N GLN A 390 -7.01 -31.72 -7.98
CA GLN A 390 -6.84 -30.33 -8.42
C GLN A 390 -5.36 -29.96 -8.60
N ARG A 391 -4.48 -30.45 -7.72
CA ARG A 391 -3.02 -30.26 -7.85
C ARG A 391 -2.46 -30.96 -9.09
N ALA A 392 -2.93 -32.17 -9.40
CA ALA A 392 -2.49 -32.92 -10.59
C ALA A 392 -2.97 -32.24 -11.89
N GLN A 393 -4.23 -31.80 -11.95
CA GLN A 393 -4.77 -31.03 -13.07
C GLN A 393 -3.99 -29.72 -13.27
N LEU A 394 -3.74 -28.96 -12.20
CA LEU A 394 -2.95 -27.73 -12.25
C LEU A 394 -1.48 -27.98 -12.64
N ALA A 395 -0.88 -29.10 -12.22
CA ALA A 395 0.47 -29.47 -12.62
C ALA A 395 0.57 -29.74 -14.13
N ALA A 396 -0.40 -30.45 -14.72
CA ALA A 396 -0.45 -30.68 -16.16
C ALA A 396 -0.63 -29.37 -16.96
N LEU A 397 -1.49 -28.46 -16.49
CA LEU A 397 -1.65 -27.13 -17.11
C LEU A 397 -0.37 -26.28 -17.00
N LYS A 398 0.33 -26.33 -15.87
CA LYS A 398 1.64 -25.68 -15.70
C LYS A 398 2.70 -26.26 -16.62
N GLU A 399 2.75 -27.59 -16.78
CA GLU A 399 3.71 -28.25 -17.68
C GLU A 399 3.47 -27.89 -19.15
N ALA A 400 2.20 -27.84 -19.59
CA ALA A 400 1.85 -27.35 -20.93
C ALA A 400 2.24 -25.87 -21.13
N ARG A 401 1.96 -25.01 -20.13
CA ARG A 401 2.38 -23.60 -20.10
C ARG A 401 3.90 -23.46 -20.16
N ASP A 402 4.65 -24.29 -19.43
CA ASP A 402 6.11 -24.25 -19.40
C ASP A 402 6.72 -24.59 -20.76
N VAL A 403 6.18 -25.58 -21.48
CA VAL A 403 6.65 -25.96 -22.81
C VAL A 403 6.51 -24.81 -23.81
N ASP A 404 5.32 -24.21 -23.91
CA ASP A 404 5.10 -23.04 -24.77
C ASP A 404 5.97 -21.85 -24.33
N PHE A 405 6.02 -21.55 -23.02
CA PHE A 405 6.85 -20.47 -22.49
C PHE A 405 8.31 -20.57 -22.94
N TRP A 406 8.96 -21.73 -22.84
CA TRP A 406 10.34 -21.89 -23.31
C TRP A 406 10.48 -21.94 -24.85
N GLU A 407 9.40 -22.20 -25.59
CA GLU A 407 9.36 -21.94 -27.03
C GLU A 407 9.28 -20.43 -27.34
N GLN A 408 8.51 -19.66 -26.58
CA GLN A 408 8.45 -18.19 -26.72
C GLN A 408 9.77 -17.52 -26.30
N VAL A 409 10.42 -17.95 -25.21
CA VAL A 409 11.76 -17.47 -24.82
C VAL A 409 12.79 -17.71 -25.94
N ARG A 410 12.69 -18.81 -26.71
CA ARG A 410 13.54 -19.06 -27.88
C ARG A 410 13.28 -18.10 -29.06
N LYS A 411 12.12 -17.43 -29.10
CA LYS A 411 11.72 -16.48 -30.16
C LYS A 411 11.95 -15.02 -29.78
N VAL A 412 11.63 -14.63 -28.54
CA VAL A 412 11.67 -13.22 -28.06
C VAL A 412 12.59 -12.99 -26.85
N GLY A 413 13.29 -14.03 -26.37
CA GLY A 413 14.24 -13.91 -25.28
C GLY A 413 13.59 -13.49 -23.96
N MET A 414 14.07 -12.37 -23.39
CA MET A 414 13.66 -11.88 -22.08
C MET A 414 12.20 -11.40 -22.04
N ASP A 415 11.65 -10.95 -23.16
CA ASP A 415 10.34 -10.29 -23.17
C ASP A 415 9.18 -11.25 -22.87
N ALA A 416 9.35 -12.55 -23.15
CA ALA A 416 8.39 -13.60 -22.78
C ALA A 416 8.12 -13.66 -21.26
N PHE A 417 9.03 -13.17 -20.41
CA PHE A 417 8.81 -13.12 -18.96
C PHE A 417 7.78 -12.07 -18.52
N TYR A 418 7.42 -11.10 -19.38
CA TYR A 418 6.34 -10.14 -19.10
C TYR A 418 4.94 -10.70 -19.44
N ASP A 419 4.85 -11.64 -20.39
CA ASP A 419 3.61 -12.31 -20.79
C ASP A 419 3.10 -13.33 -19.73
N ILE A 420 3.91 -13.65 -18.71
CA ILE A 420 3.58 -14.63 -17.66
C ILE A 420 2.33 -14.19 -16.88
N GLY A 421 1.24 -14.95 -17.02
CA GLY A 421 -0.06 -14.66 -16.40
C GLY A 421 -0.88 -13.57 -17.09
N ALA A 422 -0.40 -13.02 -18.21
CA ALA A 422 -1.13 -12.03 -19.00
C ALA A 422 -2.26 -12.65 -19.85
N LEU A 423 -3.19 -11.80 -20.30
CA LEU A 423 -4.20 -12.14 -21.31
C LEU A 423 -3.79 -11.47 -22.63
N ARG A 424 -3.21 -12.25 -23.54
CA ARG A 424 -2.72 -11.79 -24.84
C ARG A 424 -3.88 -11.64 -25.83
N ILE A 425 -3.90 -10.55 -26.58
CA ILE A 425 -4.91 -10.23 -27.58
C ILE A 425 -4.51 -10.91 -28.89
N THR A 426 -5.29 -11.90 -29.35
CA THR A 426 -4.94 -12.71 -30.54
C THR A 426 -5.34 -12.04 -31.85
N ASN A 427 -6.30 -11.11 -31.82
CA ASN A 427 -6.80 -10.40 -32.99
C ASN A 427 -6.39 -8.91 -33.02
N LEU A 428 -5.17 -8.60 -32.58
CA LEU A 428 -4.65 -7.22 -32.47
C LEU A 428 -4.70 -6.45 -33.81
N ASP A 429 -4.44 -7.14 -34.92
CA ASP A 429 -4.43 -6.58 -36.28
C ASP A 429 -5.83 -6.45 -36.91
N ALA A 430 -6.90 -6.89 -36.23
CA ALA A 430 -8.25 -6.72 -36.73
C ALA A 430 -8.64 -5.23 -36.73
N PRO A 431 -9.20 -4.68 -37.83
CA PRO A 431 -9.36 -3.23 -37.97
C PRO A 431 -10.20 -2.61 -36.84
N ALA A 432 -11.28 -3.26 -36.41
CA ALA A 432 -12.09 -2.79 -35.28
C ALA A 432 -11.32 -2.73 -33.94
N VAL A 433 -10.36 -3.62 -33.72
CA VAL A 433 -9.49 -3.62 -32.53
C VAL A 433 -8.44 -2.52 -32.66
N ALA A 434 -7.77 -2.44 -33.81
CA ALA A 434 -6.77 -1.42 -34.10
C ALA A 434 -7.35 0.01 -34.01
N ASP A 435 -8.53 0.25 -34.60
CA ASP A 435 -9.21 1.55 -34.56
C ASP A 435 -9.63 1.94 -33.13
N LEU A 436 -10.14 0.98 -32.33
CA LEU A 436 -10.49 1.22 -30.93
C LEU A 436 -9.25 1.53 -30.08
N LEU A 437 -8.13 0.82 -30.31
CA LEU A 437 -6.87 1.04 -29.60
C LEU A 437 -6.15 2.32 -30.02
N ASN A 438 -6.31 2.77 -31.28
CA ASN A 438 -5.72 4.00 -31.79
C ASN A 438 -6.55 5.26 -31.49
N THR A 439 -7.88 5.13 -31.41
CA THR A 439 -8.77 6.25 -31.08
C THR A 439 -8.62 6.69 -29.62
N GLU A 440 -8.32 7.96 -29.38
CA GLU A 440 -8.35 8.56 -28.06
C GLU A 440 -9.72 9.18 -27.74
N LEU A 441 -10.20 9.01 -26.50
CA LEU A 441 -11.38 9.71 -26.01
C LEU A 441 -11.08 11.21 -25.85
N LYS A 442 -12.07 12.03 -26.19
CA LYS A 442 -12.03 13.50 -26.15
C LYS A 442 -12.54 14.03 -24.80
N PRO A 443 -12.11 15.23 -24.37
CA PRO A 443 -12.67 15.86 -23.17
C PRO A 443 -14.14 16.21 -23.37
N GLU A 444 -14.99 15.81 -22.43
CA GLU A 444 -16.39 16.24 -22.34
C GLU A 444 -16.46 17.41 -21.34
N LEU A 445 -16.87 18.59 -21.81
CA LEU A 445 -16.92 19.80 -20.99
C LEU A 445 -18.34 20.05 -20.45
N ASP A 446 -18.45 20.47 -19.19
CA ASP A 446 -19.68 21.00 -18.64
C ASP A 446 -20.03 22.39 -19.24
N ALA A 447 -21.25 22.87 -18.98
CA ALA A 447 -21.71 24.20 -19.42
C ALA A 447 -20.92 25.38 -18.79
N ARG A 448 -19.85 25.11 -18.04
CA ARG A 448 -18.92 26.08 -17.43
C ARG A 448 -17.48 25.88 -17.93
N GLY A 449 -17.28 25.06 -18.96
CA GLY A 449 -15.98 24.80 -19.60
C GLY A 449 -15.05 23.86 -18.84
N ARG A 450 -15.54 23.14 -17.82
CA ARG A 450 -14.73 22.22 -17.01
C ARG A 450 -14.92 20.78 -17.50
N GLU A 451 -13.83 20.04 -17.59
CA GLU A 451 -13.87 18.67 -18.07
C GLU A 451 -14.49 17.71 -17.03
N MET A 452 -15.62 17.09 -17.40
CA MET A 452 -16.38 16.22 -16.51
C MET A 452 -15.95 14.75 -16.60
N ASN A 453 -15.37 14.32 -17.72
CA ASN A 453 -14.93 12.93 -17.95
C ASN A 453 -13.43 12.68 -17.66
N MET A 454 -12.69 13.65 -17.11
CA MET A 454 -11.21 13.67 -17.08
C MET A 454 -10.54 12.39 -16.57
N ILE A 455 -10.91 11.89 -15.39
CA ILE A 455 -10.29 10.69 -14.81
C ILE A 455 -10.59 9.45 -15.69
N ARG A 456 -11.82 9.33 -16.19
CA ARG A 456 -12.26 8.24 -17.07
C ARG A 456 -11.53 8.28 -18.42
N ARG A 457 -11.46 9.45 -19.07
CA ARG A 457 -10.74 9.68 -20.32
C ARG A 457 -9.28 9.30 -20.20
N LEU A 458 -8.57 9.85 -19.20
CA LEU A 458 -7.15 9.57 -18.99
C LEU A 458 -6.89 8.10 -18.70
N ARG A 459 -7.72 7.45 -17.85
CA ARG A 459 -7.59 6.02 -17.55
C ARG A 459 -7.81 5.15 -18.80
N THR A 460 -8.86 5.42 -19.58
CA THR A 460 -9.15 4.64 -20.79
C THR A 460 -8.14 4.88 -21.92
N ASN A 461 -7.64 6.11 -22.11
CA ASN A 461 -6.59 6.38 -23.10
C ASN A 461 -5.26 5.70 -22.69
N ASN A 462 -4.89 5.73 -21.40
CA ASN A 462 -3.74 4.97 -20.89
C ASN A 462 -3.93 3.45 -21.02
N ALA A 463 -5.14 2.93 -20.82
CA ALA A 463 -5.46 1.52 -21.01
C ALA A 463 -5.34 1.10 -22.50
N ARG A 464 -5.88 1.90 -23.43
CA ARG A 464 -5.73 1.68 -24.88
C ARG A 464 -4.27 1.73 -25.31
N LYS A 465 -3.50 2.70 -24.81
CA LYS A 465 -2.05 2.81 -25.03
C LYS A 465 -1.31 1.57 -24.52
N TRP A 466 -1.62 1.09 -23.31
CA TRP A 466 -1.03 -0.14 -22.75
C TRP A 466 -1.28 -1.36 -23.65
N MET A 467 -2.54 -1.60 -24.02
CA MET A 467 -2.90 -2.75 -24.88
C MET A 467 -2.20 -2.66 -26.25
N ARG A 468 -2.12 -1.46 -26.83
CA ARG A 468 -1.43 -1.20 -28.11
C ARG A 468 0.09 -1.43 -28.02
N GLN A 469 0.70 -1.19 -26.85
CA GLN A 469 2.16 -1.33 -26.65
C GLN A 469 2.58 -2.75 -26.21
N THR A 470 1.70 -3.48 -25.51
CA THR A 470 2.01 -4.82 -24.96
C THR A 470 1.39 -5.98 -25.73
N GLY A 471 0.36 -5.73 -26.56
CA GLY A 471 -0.46 -6.79 -27.14
C GLY A 471 -1.31 -7.54 -26.11
N CYS A 472 -1.36 -7.08 -24.86
CA CYS A 472 -2.02 -7.75 -23.74
C CYS A 472 -3.10 -6.86 -23.11
N VAL A 473 -4.19 -7.47 -22.65
CA VAL A 473 -5.23 -6.77 -21.89
C VAL A 473 -4.62 -6.22 -20.60
N VAL A 474 -5.08 -5.03 -20.20
CA VAL A 474 -4.68 -4.40 -18.93
C VAL A 474 -4.95 -5.36 -17.75
N PRO A 475 -3.99 -5.53 -16.81
CA PRO A 475 -4.21 -6.33 -15.60
C PRO A 475 -5.34 -5.77 -14.73
N PRO A 476 -6.10 -6.63 -14.01
CA PRO A 476 -7.13 -6.18 -13.09
C PRO A 476 -6.53 -5.37 -11.93
N GLY A 477 -7.35 -4.50 -11.36
CA GLY A 477 -6.96 -3.72 -10.18
C GLY A 477 -8.03 -2.72 -9.77
N ASN A 478 -8.31 -2.67 -8.47
CA ASN A 478 -9.11 -1.62 -7.85
C ASN A 478 -8.21 -0.40 -7.67
N SER A 479 -8.47 0.66 -8.45
CA SER A 479 -7.69 1.90 -8.42
C SER A 479 -7.74 2.63 -7.09
N ASP A 480 -8.85 2.47 -6.37
CA ASP A 480 -9.17 3.29 -5.22
C ASP A 480 -8.51 2.65 -3.98
N ALA A 481 -8.50 1.32 -3.92
CA ALA A 481 -7.61 0.55 -3.04
C ALA A 481 -6.12 0.84 -3.31
N ALA A 482 -5.71 0.94 -4.58
CA ALA A 482 -4.34 1.29 -4.95
C ALA A 482 -3.96 2.71 -4.52
N GLN A 483 -4.88 3.68 -4.65
CA GLN A 483 -4.67 5.07 -4.23
C GLN A 483 -4.66 5.20 -2.69
N LEU A 484 -5.50 4.48 -1.95
CA LEU A 484 -5.49 4.44 -0.49
C LEU A 484 -4.16 3.86 0.04
N LEU A 485 -3.73 2.72 -0.49
CA LEU A 485 -2.44 2.12 -0.13
C LEU A 485 -1.26 3.01 -0.56
N GLY A 486 -1.34 3.64 -1.73
CA GLY A 486 -0.37 4.62 -2.21
C GLY A 486 -0.26 5.85 -1.31
N PHE A 487 -1.38 6.38 -0.82
CA PHE A 487 -1.40 7.48 0.15
C PHE A 487 -0.71 7.07 1.46
N LYS A 488 -1.01 5.87 1.98
CA LYS A 488 -0.35 5.30 3.17
C LYS A 488 1.16 5.12 2.99
N LEU A 489 1.61 4.61 1.85
CA LEU A 489 3.04 4.51 1.55
C LEU A 489 3.69 5.91 1.44
N SER A 490 3.02 6.88 0.83
CA SER A 490 3.53 8.25 0.71
C SER A 490 3.63 9.00 2.05
N PHE A 491 2.79 8.68 3.04
CA PHE A 491 2.89 9.25 4.39
C PHE A 491 4.28 8.98 5.02
N TYR A 492 4.76 7.74 4.96
CA TYR A 492 6.08 7.35 5.49
C TYR A 492 7.27 7.93 4.71
N SER A 493 7.04 8.61 3.58
CA SER A 493 8.05 9.39 2.86
C SER A 493 7.83 10.91 2.92
N SER A 494 6.77 11.35 3.59
CA SER A 494 6.42 12.76 3.75
C SER A 494 7.23 13.46 4.86
N ALA A 495 7.32 14.78 4.78
CA ALA A 495 7.87 15.62 5.85
C ALA A 495 6.90 15.83 7.05
N ALA A 496 5.73 15.18 7.03
CA ALA A 496 4.72 15.25 8.08
C ALA A 496 4.71 14.03 9.02
N ARG A 497 5.74 13.18 8.91
CA ARG A 497 5.94 11.98 9.74
C ARG A 497 6.85 12.30 10.93
N ASP A 498 6.59 11.67 12.07
CA ASP A 498 7.47 11.78 13.24
C ASP A 498 8.76 10.96 13.07
N LYS A 499 9.78 11.25 13.90
CA LYS A 499 11.06 10.52 13.92
C LYS A 499 10.92 9.02 14.21
N HIS A 500 9.78 8.61 14.75
CA HIS A 500 9.43 7.21 15.06
C HIS A 500 8.54 6.54 13.99
N ASP A 501 8.04 7.29 12.99
CA ASP A 501 7.21 6.77 11.90
C ASP A 501 8.07 6.08 10.83
N VAL A 502 8.58 4.91 11.20
CA VAL A 502 9.26 3.97 10.32
C VAL A 502 8.20 3.17 9.55
N LEU A 503 8.39 3.06 8.23
CA LEU A 503 7.55 2.25 7.34
C LEU A 503 7.45 0.80 7.84
N PRO A 504 6.25 0.27 8.16
CA PRO A 504 6.08 -1.13 8.52
C PRO A 504 6.20 -2.04 7.28
N ASP A 505 7.08 -3.03 7.33
CA ASP A 505 7.27 -4.02 6.26
C ASP A 505 5.95 -4.71 5.84
N ASN A 506 5.03 -4.88 6.79
CA ASN A 506 3.68 -5.40 6.58
C ASN A 506 2.90 -4.69 5.46
N LEU A 507 3.11 -3.39 5.23
CA LEU A 507 2.47 -2.65 4.13
C LEU A 507 3.07 -3.01 2.76
N ILE A 508 4.38 -3.30 2.71
CA ILE A 508 5.06 -3.75 1.49
C ILE A 508 4.71 -5.21 1.18
N TYR A 509 4.64 -6.06 2.21
CA TYR A 509 4.14 -7.43 2.09
C TYR A 509 2.69 -7.47 1.60
N LEU A 510 1.83 -6.57 2.12
CA LEU A 510 0.47 -6.41 1.63
C LEU A 510 0.43 -5.91 0.18
N ALA A 511 1.23 -4.90 -0.18
CA ALA A 511 1.30 -4.38 -1.56
C ALA A 511 1.66 -5.49 -2.57
N ALA A 512 2.72 -6.25 -2.31
CA ALA A 512 3.12 -7.38 -3.16
C ALA A 512 2.04 -8.48 -3.23
N PHE A 513 1.34 -8.74 -2.13
CA PHE A 513 0.25 -9.72 -2.07
C PHE A 513 -0.98 -9.28 -2.87
N LEU A 514 -1.43 -8.03 -2.71
CA LEU A 514 -2.60 -7.49 -3.43
C LEU A 514 -2.34 -7.36 -4.94
N ILE A 515 -1.09 -7.09 -5.34
CA ILE A 515 -0.65 -7.19 -6.74
C ILE A 515 -0.75 -8.64 -7.22
N LYS A 516 -0.17 -9.59 -6.49
CA LYS A 516 -0.12 -11.02 -6.88
C LYS A 516 -1.49 -11.65 -7.09
N ILE A 517 -2.49 -11.27 -6.31
CA ILE A 517 -3.87 -11.78 -6.44
C ILE A 517 -4.71 -10.99 -7.45
N GLY A 518 -4.17 -9.92 -8.05
CA GLY A 518 -4.89 -9.06 -9.00
C GLY A 518 -5.90 -8.09 -8.38
N PHE A 519 -5.81 -7.80 -7.08
CA PHE A 519 -6.70 -6.86 -6.39
C PHE A 519 -6.30 -5.40 -6.62
N ILE A 520 -5.00 -5.12 -6.78
CA ILE A 520 -4.48 -3.81 -7.24
C ILE A 520 -3.47 -4.02 -8.37
N SER A 521 -3.40 -3.09 -9.32
CA SER A 521 -2.38 -3.11 -10.37
C SER A 521 -1.12 -2.38 -9.92
N LEU A 522 0.08 -2.93 -10.23
CA LEU A 522 1.33 -2.18 -10.02
C LEU A 522 1.29 -0.82 -10.73
N ARG A 523 0.66 -0.73 -11.93
CA ARG A 523 0.55 0.52 -12.69
C ARG A 523 -0.08 1.66 -11.86
N ASP A 524 -1.05 1.32 -11.03
CA ASP A 524 -1.85 2.30 -10.29
C ASP A 524 -1.23 2.61 -8.91
N LEU A 525 -0.47 1.67 -8.33
CA LEU A 525 0.31 1.89 -7.09
C LEU A 525 1.65 2.61 -7.35
N TYR A 526 2.33 2.31 -8.45
CA TYR A 526 3.72 2.74 -8.72
C TYR A 526 3.98 4.26 -8.64
N PRO A 527 3.08 5.16 -9.10
CA PRO A 527 3.27 6.61 -8.98
C PRO A 527 3.39 7.12 -7.53
N HIS A 528 2.92 6.34 -6.55
CA HIS A 528 2.96 6.69 -5.13
C HIS A 528 4.21 6.19 -4.38
N LEU A 529 5.07 5.39 -5.03
CA LEU A 529 6.21 4.73 -4.38
C LEU A 529 7.44 5.66 -4.28
N TYR A 530 7.98 5.79 -3.06
CA TYR A 530 9.24 6.50 -2.82
C TYR A 530 10.48 5.62 -3.11
N PRO A 531 11.57 6.18 -3.67
CA PRO A 531 11.71 7.54 -4.21
C PRO A 531 11.01 7.70 -5.56
N PRO A 532 10.59 8.93 -5.94
CA PRO A 532 10.26 9.27 -7.32
C PRO A 532 11.40 8.87 -8.27
N ASP A 533 11.07 8.54 -9.52
CA ASP A 533 12.06 7.97 -10.47
C ASP A 533 13.27 8.90 -10.71
N GLU A 534 13.04 10.21 -10.66
CA GLU A 534 14.05 11.27 -10.76
C GLU A 534 15.10 11.18 -9.64
N LYS A 535 14.70 10.79 -8.43
CA LYS A 535 15.58 10.67 -7.23
C LYS A 535 16.28 9.32 -7.12
N MET A 536 16.04 8.39 -8.05
CA MET A 536 16.74 7.11 -8.05
C MET A 536 18.24 7.23 -8.41
N GLY A 537 18.68 8.37 -8.97
CA GLY A 537 20.10 8.71 -9.10
C GLY A 537 20.80 8.89 -7.75
N GLU A 538 20.23 9.72 -6.87
CA GLU A 538 20.71 9.94 -5.48
C GLU A 538 20.84 8.60 -4.72
N THR A 539 19.84 7.71 -4.89
CA THR A 539 19.84 6.36 -4.31
C THR A 539 20.99 5.50 -4.85
N LYS A 540 21.26 5.55 -6.16
CA LYS A 540 22.32 4.76 -6.81
C LYS A 540 23.69 5.15 -6.25
N GLU A 541 24.01 6.44 -6.20
CA GLU A 541 25.29 6.93 -5.69
C GLU A 541 25.53 6.54 -4.21
N ARG A 542 24.49 6.63 -3.38
CA ARG A 542 24.55 6.17 -1.98
C ARG A 542 24.86 4.67 -1.88
N LEU A 543 24.23 3.84 -2.71
CA LEU A 543 24.44 2.39 -2.71
C LEU A 543 25.79 1.99 -3.36
N GLU A 544 26.33 2.79 -4.28
CA GLU A 544 27.69 2.64 -4.80
C GLU A 544 28.73 2.94 -3.70
N LYS A 545 28.52 4.01 -2.91
CA LYS A 545 29.33 4.30 -1.73
C LYS A 545 29.26 3.17 -0.70
N GLU A 546 28.05 2.68 -0.37
CA GLU A 546 27.86 1.58 0.57
C GLU A 546 28.54 0.28 0.07
N LYS A 547 28.43 -0.06 -1.22
CA LYS A 547 29.15 -1.21 -1.81
C LYS A 547 30.67 -1.04 -1.66
N LEU A 548 31.21 0.14 -1.97
CA LEU A 548 32.64 0.44 -1.90
C LEU A 548 33.17 0.40 -0.45
N GLU A 549 32.39 0.89 0.52
CA GLU A 549 32.71 0.78 1.95
C GLU A 549 32.66 -0.67 2.45
N ARG A 550 31.67 -1.47 1.99
CA ARG A 550 31.58 -2.91 2.26
C ARG A 550 32.77 -3.69 1.68
N GLU A 551 33.19 -3.35 0.46
CA GLU A 551 34.38 -3.93 -0.20
C GLU A 551 35.72 -3.51 0.44
N LYS A 552 35.79 -2.30 1.01
CA LYS A 552 36.92 -1.89 1.86
C LYS A 552 36.94 -2.71 3.16
N ALA A 553 35.82 -2.80 3.86
CA ALA A 553 35.70 -3.50 5.13
C ALA A 553 36.01 -5.01 5.02
N ALA A 554 35.64 -5.64 3.89
CA ALA A 554 35.90 -7.05 3.61
C ALA A 554 37.38 -7.39 3.36
N LYS A 555 38.22 -6.42 2.96
CA LYS A 555 39.65 -6.68 2.70
C LYS A 555 40.41 -6.90 4.02
N PRO A 556 41.41 -7.80 4.07
CA PRO A 556 42.24 -8.00 5.26
C PRO A 556 42.78 -6.68 5.85
N GLY A 557 42.40 -6.41 7.09
CA GLY A 557 42.71 -5.16 7.81
C GLY A 557 41.72 -4.01 7.58
N GLY A 558 40.96 -3.99 6.49
CA GLY A 558 40.10 -2.85 6.11
C GLY A 558 38.91 -2.60 7.05
N GLY A 559 38.32 -3.65 7.63
CA GLY A 559 37.31 -3.56 8.70
C GLY A 559 37.82 -3.99 10.08
N ALA A 560 39.11 -4.36 10.19
CA ALA A 560 39.66 -5.06 11.35
C ALA A 560 40.98 -4.47 11.88
N LEU A 561 41.40 -3.30 11.39
CA LEU A 561 42.45 -2.51 12.01
C LEU A 561 41.96 -1.92 13.34
N ASN A 562 42.11 -2.75 14.37
CA ASN A 562 42.42 -2.34 15.73
C ASN A 562 41.29 -1.77 16.59
N ALA A 563 40.08 -2.34 16.58
CA ALA A 563 39.21 -2.23 17.77
C ALA A 563 39.92 -2.70 19.06
N LEU A 564 40.83 -3.69 18.94
CA LEU A 564 41.61 -4.26 20.04
C LEU A 564 42.93 -3.51 20.31
N ALA A 565 43.56 -2.91 19.29
CA ALA A 565 44.83 -2.17 19.46
C ALA A 565 44.66 -0.64 19.61
N MET A 566 43.50 -0.07 19.28
CA MET A 566 43.10 1.27 19.74
C MET A 566 42.69 1.26 21.22
N ALA A 567 42.44 0.08 21.79
CA ALA A 567 42.04 -0.13 23.19
C ALA A 567 43.23 -0.51 24.12
N GLY A 568 44.48 -0.44 23.66
CA GLY A 568 45.62 -1.06 24.33
C GLY A 568 46.93 -0.25 24.29
N ALA A 569 46.97 0.86 25.02
CA ALA A 569 48.20 1.61 25.30
C ALA A 569 48.15 2.36 26.65
N LEU A 570 47.74 1.68 27.73
CA LEU A 570 48.03 2.14 29.10
C LEU A 570 49.45 1.73 29.49
N ALA A 571 50.12 2.55 30.31
CA ALA A 571 51.51 2.31 30.72
C ALA A 571 51.64 1.13 31.70
N ASP A 572 52.80 0.48 31.70
CA ASP A 572 53.12 -0.69 32.53
C ASP A 572 53.64 -0.25 33.90
N ASP A 573 52.87 -0.54 34.95
CA ASP A 573 52.97 0.12 36.26
C ASP A 573 53.88 -0.65 37.23
N THR A 574 55.11 -0.18 37.40
CA THR A 574 56.20 -0.96 38.04
C THR A 574 56.37 -0.70 39.55
N VAL A 575 55.46 -1.30 40.34
CA VAL A 575 55.67 -1.76 41.75
C VAL A 575 55.77 -0.67 42.85
N PRO A 576 55.18 -0.83 44.05
CA PRO A 576 53.91 -1.46 44.45
C PRO A 576 53.00 -0.53 45.31
N ALA A 577 51.72 -0.87 45.48
CA ALA A 577 50.82 -0.20 46.44
C ALA A 577 51.11 -0.59 47.91
N PRO A 578 50.71 0.25 48.89
CA PRO A 578 49.75 -0.27 49.88
C PRO A 578 48.71 0.76 50.40
N HIS A 579 47.49 0.25 50.66
CA HIS A 579 46.42 0.75 51.57
C HIS A 579 45.99 2.25 51.50
N ALA A 580 44.70 2.61 51.56
CA ALA A 580 43.56 1.92 52.18
C ALA A 580 42.22 2.22 51.47
N ALA A 581 41.16 1.52 51.87
CA ALA A 581 39.79 1.79 51.42
C ALA A 581 39.15 2.95 52.19
N VAL A 582 38.10 3.58 51.64
CA VAL A 582 36.78 3.83 52.28
C VAL A 582 35.88 4.70 51.37
N ARG A 583 34.57 4.38 51.36
CA ARG A 583 33.41 5.15 50.82
C ARG A 583 33.40 5.53 49.33
N GLY A 584 32.26 5.20 48.71
CA GLY A 584 31.63 6.06 47.70
C GLY A 584 30.32 6.65 48.25
N LEU A 585 29.38 6.92 47.33
CA LEU A 585 28.00 7.38 47.52
C LEU A 585 27.80 8.90 47.72
N ARG A 586 27.10 9.50 46.74
CA ARG A 586 26.31 10.76 46.80
C ARG A 586 27.09 12.10 46.93
N ASP A 587 26.51 13.25 46.58
CA ASP A 587 25.09 13.56 46.30
C ASP A 587 24.85 14.52 45.10
N ASN A 588 23.60 14.61 44.66
CA ASN A 588 23.08 15.69 43.80
C ASN A 588 22.60 16.87 44.67
N ALA A 589 22.98 18.13 44.39
CA ALA A 589 22.13 19.31 44.63
C ALA A 589 22.66 20.63 44.02
N SER A 590 21.86 21.19 43.10
CA SER A 590 21.62 22.63 42.85
C SER A 590 22.59 23.73 43.34
N GLY A 591 23.04 24.58 42.40
CA GLY A 591 23.53 25.94 42.67
C GLY A 591 23.17 26.90 41.52
N ARG A 592 22.34 27.92 41.77
CA ARG A 592 21.99 28.97 40.79
C ARG A 592 23.06 30.08 40.77
N ALA A 593 23.50 30.48 39.59
CA ALA A 593 24.00 31.84 39.31
C ALA A 593 23.78 32.18 37.82
N THR A 594 23.68 33.46 37.48
CA THR A 594 23.33 33.96 36.13
C THR A 594 24.53 34.01 35.17
N PRO A 595 24.30 33.94 33.84
CA PRO A 595 25.35 33.91 32.85
C PRO A 595 26.00 35.28 32.64
N LYS A 596 27.25 35.27 32.14
CA LYS A 596 27.88 36.42 31.51
C LYS A 596 28.04 36.10 30.02
N ALA A 597 27.41 36.89 29.15
CA ALA A 597 27.46 36.69 27.71
C ALA A 597 28.74 37.29 27.11
N GLU A 598 29.34 36.62 26.12
CA GLU A 598 29.40 37.04 24.70
C GLU A 598 30.36 36.11 23.93
N ALA A 599 30.23 36.08 22.59
CA ALA A 599 31.01 35.26 21.65
C ALA A 599 30.93 33.71 21.84
N ASP A 600 29.84 33.10 21.36
CA ASP A 600 29.89 32.06 20.30
C ASP A 600 28.49 31.47 20.07
N THR A 601 27.72 32.05 19.15
CA THR A 601 26.33 31.65 18.83
C THR A 601 26.08 31.42 17.34
N THR A 602 27.15 31.18 16.56
CA THR A 602 27.08 30.95 15.10
C THR A 602 27.40 29.51 14.66
N GLU A 603 28.07 28.70 15.49
CA GLU A 603 28.41 27.30 15.15
C GLU A 603 27.48 26.27 15.84
N ALA A 604 27.05 26.53 17.07
CA ALA A 604 26.06 25.69 17.76
C ALA A 604 24.69 25.65 17.02
N ALA A 605 24.30 26.76 16.39
CA ALA A 605 23.05 26.88 15.64
C ALA A 605 23.01 26.01 14.37
N THR A 606 24.17 25.66 13.80
CA THR A 606 24.27 24.72 12.67
C THR A 606 24.21 23.27 13.12
N GLU A 607 24.86 22.89 14.22
CA GLU A 607 24.80 21.50 14.68
C GLU A 607 23.42 21.07 15.17
N ASP A 608 22.69 21.94 15.87
CA ASP A 608 21.37 21.57 16.40
C ASP A 608 20.30 21.52 15.29
N ALA A 609 20.45 22.32 14.23
CA ALA A 609 19.61 22.22 13.03
C ALA A 609 19.77 20.87 12.29
N GLU A 610 20.99 20.30 12.24
CA GLU A 610 21.21 18.97 11.65
C GLU A 610 20.69 17.83 12.54
N LYS A 611 20.59 18.02 13.87
CA LYS A 611 20.04 17.03 14.82
C LYS A 611 18.51 16.90 14.75
N GLU A 612 17.81 17.95 14.28
CA GLU A 612 16.36 17.96 14.05
C GLU A 612 15.93 17.38 12.69
N ALA A 613 16.86 17.15 11.76
CA ALA A 613 16.54 16.55 10.47
C ALA A 613 15.93 15.15 10.63
N LEU A 614 14.76 14.93 10.02
CA LEU A 614 14.15 13.60 9.92
C LEU A 614 15.10 12.66 9.14
N PRO A 615 15.22 11.38 9.54
CA PRO A 615 16.00 10.42 8.77
C PRO A 615 15.45 10.27 7.35
N GLU A 616 16.30 9.91 6.39
CA GLU A 616 15.86 9.70 5.01
C GLU A 616 14.82 8.55 4.94
N PRO A 617 13.73 8.66 4.15
CA PRO A 617 12.76 7.58 4.04
C PRO A 617 13.33 6.31 3.40
N ALA A 618 12.84 5.15 3.85
CA ALA A 618 13.23 3.85 3.29
C ALA A 618 12.83 3.75 1.80
N ASN A 619 13.68 3.11 0.98
CA ASN A 619 13.38 2.94 -0.44
C ASN A 619 12.31 1.86 -0.65
N GLN A 620 11.08 2.30 -0.88
CA GLN A 620 9.89 1.45 -1.02
C GLN A 620 9.95 0.63 -2.32
N LYS A 621 10.58 1.14 -3.38
CA LYS A 621 10.77 0.41 -4.64
C LYS A 621 11.70 -0.80 -4.45
N VAL A 622 12.80 -0.64 -3.72
CA VAL A 622 13.71 -1.76 -3.35
C VAL A 622 12.99 -2.79 -2.48
N ALA A 623 12.24 -2.35 -1.46
CA ALA A 623 11.48 -3.25 -0.59
C ALA A 623 10.41 -4.02 -1.40
N LEU A 624 9.65 -3.34 -2.26
CA LEU A 624 8.60 -3.95 -3.06
C LEU A 624 9.16 -4.99 -4.06
N VAL A 625 10.29 -4.72 -4.72
CA VAL A 625 10.91 -5.72 -5.62
C VAL A 625 11.31 -6.99 -4.88
N LYS A 626 11.89 -6.88 -3.66
CA LYS A 626 12.18 -8.06 -2.82
C LYS A 626 10.91 -8.88 -2.56
N SER A 627 9.81 -8.22 -2.15
CA SER A 627 8.54 -8.90 -1.86
C SER A 627 7.84 -9.46 -3.12
N LEU A 628 7.91 -8.79 -4.26
CA LEU A 628 7.38 -9.28 -5.54
C LEU A 628 8.15 -10.53 -6.02
N LEU A 629 9.48 -10.56 -5.88
CA LEU A 629 10.27 -11.76 -6.16
C LEU A 629 9.98 -12.89 -5.15
N ALA A 630 9.83 -12.57 -3.85
CA ALA A 630 9.49 -13.56 -2.82
C ALA A 630 8.13 -14.25 -3.07
N ILE A 631 7.14 -13.52 -3.61
CA ILE A 631 5.80 -14.05 -3.88
C ILE A 631 5.62 -14.62 -5.31
N GLY A 632 6.65 -14.54 -6.17
CA GLY A 632 6.59 -15.05 -7.55
C GLY A 632 5.81 -14.16 -8.52
N CYS A 633 5.86 -12.84 -8.35
CA CYS A 633 5.30 -11.85 -9.29
C CYS A 633 6.40 -11.37 -10.25
N LEU A 634 6.69 -12.17 -11.28
CA LEU A 634 7.83 -11.93 -12.17
C LEU A 634 7.66 -10.69 -13.07
N PRO A 635 6.54 -10.47 -13.80
CA PRO A 635 6.40 -9.30 -14.68
C PRO A 635 6.56 -7.97 -13.92
N GLU A 636 5.97 -7.88 -12.73
CA GLU A 636 5.98 -6.68 -11.90
C GLU A 636 7.36 -6.41 -11.27
N ALA A 637 8.06 -7.46 -10.83
CA ALA A 637 9.45 -7.33 -10.37
C ALA A 637 10.38 -6.91 -11.54
N LEU A 638 10.21 -7.54 -12.70
CA LEU A 638 10.99 -7.25 -13.90
C LEU A 638 10.76 -5.85 -14.45
N TYR A 639 9.55 -5.30 -14.36
CA TYR A 639 9.28 -3.91 -14.73
C TYR A 639 10.16 -2.91 -13.95
N ILE A 640 10.31 -3.12 -12.64
CA ILE A 640 11.12 -2.24 -11.78
C ILE A 640 12.62 -2.50 -12.01
N LEU A 641 13.03 -3.76 -12.18
CA LEU A 641 14.42 -4.13 -12.47
C LEU A 641 14.87 -3.63 -13.85
N GLY A 642 14.05 -3.74 -14.88
CA GLY A 642 14.33 -3.23 -16.22
C GLY A 642 14.46 -1.72 -16.26
N ARG A 643 13.72 -1.00 -15.40
CA ARG A 643 13.86 0.45 -15.24
C ARG A 643 15.10 0.87 -14.44
N PHE A 644 15.55 0.04 -13.50
CA PHE A 644 16.72 0.30 -12.67
C PHE A 644 17.67 -0.92 -12.61
N PRO A 645 18.35 -1.29 -13.71
CA PRO A 645 19.11 -2.56 -13.78
C PRO A 645 20.21 -2.69 -12.73
N TRP A 646 20.84 -1.57 -12.35
CA TRP A 646 21.87 -1.47 -11.32
C TRP A 646 21.41 -1.97 -9.93
N LEU A 647 20.11 -2.15 -9.69
CA LEU A 647 19.59 -2.72 -8.45
C LEU A 647 20.20 -4.10 -8.14
N THR A 648 20.42 -4.95 -9.16
CA THR A 648 21.00 -6.30 -8.94
C THR A 648 22.51 -6.27 -8.65
N ASP A 649 23.20 -5.16 -8.93
CA ASP A 649 24.64 -4.96 -8.69
C ASP A 649 24.95 -4.36 -7.32
N LEU A 650 24.02 -3.53 -6.81
CA LEU A 650 24.23 -2.73 -5.61
C LEU A 650 23.47 -3.24 -4.38
N VAL A 651 22.23 -3.72 -4.54
CA VAL A 651 21.42 -4.26 -3.43
C VAL A 651 21.89 -5.67 -3.09
N HIS A 652 22.64 -5.80 -1.99
CA HIS A 652 23.41 -7.01 -1.67
C HIS A 652 22.59 -8.32 -1.67
N GLU A 653 21.41 -8.29 -1.06
CA GLU A 653 20.50 -9.43 -0.85
C GLU A 653 19.65 -9.77 -2.08
N LEU A 654 19.50 -8.84 -3.04
CA LEU A 654 18.55 -8.97 -4.14
C LEU A 654 18.80 -10.20 -5.05
N PRO A 655 20.07 -10.60 -5.33
CA PRO A 655 20.35 -11.87 -5.99
C PRO A 655 19.76 -13.10 -5.29
N ASP A 656 19.64 -13.13 -3.96
CA ASP A 656 19.20 -14.33 -3.23
C ASP A 656 17.70 -14.63 -3.47
N TYR A 657 16.90 -13.58 -3.67
CA TYR A 657 15.50 -13.70 -4.11
C TYR A 657 15.42 -14.29 -5.52
N ILE A 658 16.32 -13.88 -6.42
CA ILE A 658 16.42 -14.43 -7.79
C ILE A 658 16.93 -15.88 -7.73
N HIS A 659 17.92 -16.18 -6.89
CA HIS A 659 18.47 -17.53 -6.72
C HIS A 659 17.41 -18.53 -6.23
N ARG A 660 16.49 -18.14 -5.34
CA ARG A 660 15.32 -18.96 -4.94
C ARG A 660 14.38 -19.27 -6.11
N ILE A 661 14.18 -18.32 -7.02
CA ILE A 661 13.36 -18.53 -8.24
C ILE A 661 14.09 -19.47 -9.20
N LEU A 662 15.39 -19.23 -9.49
CA LEU A 662 16.24 -20.11 -10.32
C LEU A 662 16.29 -21.54 -9.76
N HIS A 663 16.35 -21.68 -8.44
CA HIS A 663 16.28 -22.95 -7.72
C HIS A 663 15.03 -23.76 -8.05
N HIS A 664 13.89 -23.09 -8.26
CA HIS A 664 12.63 -23.71 -8.64
C HIS A 664 12.57 -23.98 -10.15
N MET A 665 12.96 -23.01 -10.99
CA MET A 665 13.02 -23.14 -12.45
C MET A 665 13.82 -24.38 -12.88
N LEU A 666 14.93 -24.69 -12.20
CA LEU A 666 15.79 -25.83 -12.52
C LEU A 666 15.30 -27.20 -11.99
N THR A 667 14.18 -27.27 -11.25
CA THR A 667 13.82 -28.48 -10.47
C THR A 667 13.70 -29.75 -11.32
N LYS A 668 12.94 -29.71 -12.42
CA LYS A 668 12.66 -30.90 -13.26
C LYS A 668 13.93 -31.43 -13.94
N VAL A 669 14.79 -30.56 -14.45
CA VAL A 669 16.07 -30.94 -15.09
C VAL A 669 17.12 -31.40 -14.06
N TYR A 670 17.09 -30.86 -12.84
CA TYR A 670 18.04 -31.24 -11.80
C TYR A 670 17.72 -32.58 -11.12
N GLU A 671 16.46 -32.94 -10.91
CA GLU A 671 16.11 -34.15 -10.16
C GLU A 671 16.76 -35.45 -10.69
N PRO A 672 16.86 -35.73 -12.01
CA PRO A 672 17.60 -36.90 -12.52
C PRO A 672 19.14 -36.71 -12.55
N ALA A 673 19.66 -35.54 -12.15
CA ALA A 673 21.09 -35.27 -11.90
C ALA A 673 21.41 -35.19 -10.39
N ARG A 674 20.42 -35.40 -9.52
CA ARG A 674 20.53 -35.25 -8.07
C ARG A 674 21.33 -36.40 -7.44
N PRO A 675 22.35 -36.13 -6.60
CA PRO A 675 23.08 -37.18 -5.91
C PRO A 675 22.15 -38.05 -5.04
N LEU A 676 22.37 -39.36 -5.07
CA LEU A 676 21.70 -40.34 -4.23
C LEU A 676 20.16 -40.41 -4.39
N ALA A 677 19.60 -39.95 -5.52
CA ALA A 677 18.17 -40.05 -5.83
C ALA A 677 17.60 -41.47 -5.64
N ASN A 678 18.39 -42.51 -5.95
CA ASN A 678 18.05 -43.93 -5.79
C ASN A 678 17.98 -44.41 -4.33
N ARG A 679 18.03 -43.51 -3.33
CA ARG A 679 17.95 -43.83 -1.89
C ARG A 679 16.83 -43.03 -1.20
N PRO A 680 15.55 -43.39 -1.44
CA PRO A 680 14.42 -42.79 -0.72
C PRO A 680 14.56 -42.97 0.80
N GLY A 681 13.98 -42.05 1.57
CA GLY A 681 14.03 -42.09 3.03
C GLY A 681 15.33 -41.58 3.68
N MET A 682 16.38 -41.26 2.91
CA MET A 682 17.66 -40.77 3.48
C MET A 682 17.56 -39.40 4.19
N ASN A 683 16.48 -38.65 3.92
CA ASN A 683 16.12 -37.39 4.59
C ASN A 683 15.12 -37.58 5.75
N ALA A 684 14.73 -38.80 6.09
CA ALA A 684 13.78 -39.05 7.18
C ALA A 684 14.42 -38.70 8.53
N ALA A 685 13.65 -38.06 9.42
CA ALA A 685 14.08 -37.78 10.78
C ALA A 685 14.41 -39.10 11.51
N ARG A 686 15.59 -39.17 12.14
CA ARG A 686 16.01 -40.36 12.89
C ARG A 686 15.16 -40.48 14.16
N PRO A 687 14.55 -41.65 14.45
CA PRO A 687 13.82 -41.84 15.70
C PRO A 687 14.73 -41.64 16.90
N HIS A 688 14.15 -41.15 17.99
CA HIS A 688 14.83 -40.97 19.27
C HIS A 688 14.72 -42.24 20.13
N ILE A 689 15.73 -42.47 20.97
CA ILE A 689 15.69 -43.51 21.99
C ILE A 689 14.89 -42.96 23.18
N GLY A 690 13.69 -43.49 23.37
CA GLY A 690 12.85 -43.21 24.55
C GLY A 690 13.31 -43.98 25.79
N ASP A 691 12.60 -43.80 26.90
CA ASP A 691 12.94 -44.46 28.17
C ASP A 691 12.86 -46.00 28.03
N PRO A 692 13.92 -46.76 28.38
CA PRO A 692 13.91 -48.22 28.34
C PRO A 692 13.10 -48.91 29.46
N THR A 693 12.45 -48.17 30.39
CA THR A 693 11.62 -48.78 31.44
C THR A 693 10.61 -49.80 30.90
N GLY A 694 10.71 -51.05 31.37
CA GLY A 694 9.76 -52.13 31.06
C GLY A 694 10.05 -52.93 29.78
N LEU A 695 11.09 -52.59 29.00
CA LEU A 695 11.41 -53.33 27.77
C LEU A 695 12.31 -54.56 27.99
N PRO A 696 12.15 -55.62 27.16
CA PRO A 696 13.07 -56.76 27.12
C PRO A 696 14.52 -56.35 26.86
N LYS A 697 15.45 -57.02 27.54
CA LYS A 697 16.89 -56.76 27.46
C LYS A 697 17.41 -56.95 26.03
N GLY A 698 17.70 -55.85 25.33
CA GLY A 698 18.13 -55.82 23.93
C GLY A 698 17.18 -55.11 22.97
N GLN A 699 15.99 -54.69 23.41
CA GLN A 699 15.10 -53.84 22.61
C GLN A 699 15.33 -52.35 22.92
N LEU A 700 15.31 -51.51 21.88
CA LEU A 700 15.36 -50.05 22.00
C LEU A 700 13.95 -49.48 21.88
N ASN A 701 13.59 -48.58 22.80
CA ASN A 701 12.37 -47.78 22.68
C ASN A 701 12.58 -46.74 21.56
N LEU A 702 12.06 -46.97 20.35
CA LEU A 702 12.19 -46.03 19.23
C LEU A 702 10.95 -45.16 19.12
N THR A 703 11.06 -43.93 19.61
CA THR A 703 10.03 -42.89 19.47
C THR A 703 10.26 -42.06 18.20
N PRO A 704 9.20 -41.59 17.52
CA PRO A 704 9.37 -40.65 16.42
C PRO A 704 10.03 -39.36 16.94
N ALA A 705 10.92 -38.76 16.14
CA ALA A 705 11.48 -37.46 16.47
C ALA A 705 10.35 -36.41 16.61
N PRO A 706 10.47 -35.44 17.54
CA PRO A 706 9.53 -34.33 17.61
C PRO A 706 9.60 -33.54 16.29
N PRO A 707 8.46 -33.08 15.75
CA PRO A 707 8.46 -32.27 14.54
C PRO A 707 9.16 -30.94 14.79
N THR A 708 9.98 -30.50 13.84
CA THR A 708 10.56 -29.15 13.81
C THR A 708 9.45 -28.11 13.82
N LYS A 709 9.63 -27.02 14.57
CA LYS A 709 8.60 -25.99 14.70
C LYS A 709 8.63 -25.04 13.51
N THR A 710 7.92 -25.38 12.44
CA THR A 710 7.79 -24.50 11.27
C THR A 710 6.93 -23.27 11.60
N LEU A 711 7.51 -22.08 11.55
CA LEU A 711 6.83 -20.79 11.61
C LEU A 711 6.61 -20.23 10.20
N ARG A 712 5.56 -19.41 10.02
CA ARG A 712 5.31 -18.69 8.77
C ARG A 712 5.81 -17.26 8.86
N TRP A 713 6.46 -16.76 7.81
CA TRP A 713 6.90 -15.36 7.69
C TRP A 713 6.90 -14.86 6.24
N ALA A 714 7.20 -13.58 6.03
CA ALA A 714 7.15 -12.93 4.71
C ALA A 714 8.50 -12.83 3.97
N ASN A 715 9.58 -13.37 4.53
CA ASN A 715 10.89 -13.42 3.90
C ASN A 715 11.16 -14.81 3.27
N LEU A 716 12.31 -14.95 2.60
CA LEU A 716 12.78 -16.21 2.00
C LEU A 716 12.80 -17.36 3.03
N ASP A 717 12.67 -18.60 2.57
CA ASP A 717 12.66 -19.77 3.46
C ASP A 717 14.01 -19.91 4.18
N ARG A 718 14.01 -19.94 5.52
CA ARG A 718 15.20 -20.09 6.37
C ARG A 718 15.15 -21.45 7.08
N PRO A 719 16.07 -22.39 6.79
CA PRO A 719 16.12 -23.67 7.46
C PRO A 719 16.52 -23.52 8.93
N ASP A 720 16.28 -24.55 9.73
CA ASP A 720 16.75 -24.60 11.11
C ASP A 720 18.30 -24.67 11.16
N TYR A 721 18.89 -23.77 11.92
CA TYR A 721 20.35 -23.69 12.15
C TYR A 721 20.77 -24.22 13.53
N GLY A 722 19.85 -24.82 14.30
CA GLY A 722 20.05 -25.32 15.66
C GLY A 722 19.08 -24.76 16.70
N ASP A 723 18.10 -23.95 16.27
CA ASP A 723 17.11 -23.30 17.13
C ASP A 723 15.82 -24.15 17.30
N ALA A 724 15.74 -25.32 16.63
CA ALA A 724 14.54 -26.17 16.50
C ALA A 724 13.34 -25.49 15.80
N VAL A 725 13.60 -24.36 15.12
CA VAL A 725 12.61 -23.53 14.43
C VAL A 725 13.02 -23.33 12.98
N GLU A 726 12.11 -23.70 12.08
CA GLU A 726 12.22 -23.50 10.64
C GLU A 726 11.30 -22.32 10.26
N TYR A 727 11.74 -21.41 9.39
CA TYR A 727 10.88 -20.32 8.91
C TYR A 727 10.55 -20.53 7.43
N LYS A 728 9.26 -20.80 7.15
CA LYS A 728 8.74 -20.99 5.80
C LYS A 728 8.01 -19.73 5.33
N PHE A 729 8.12 -19.39 4.05
CA PHE A 729 7.33 -18.33 3.43
C PHE A 729 5.82 -18.59 3.57
N TYR A 730 5.06 -17.56 3.93
CA TYR A 730 3.65 -17.69 4.34
C TYR A 730 2.69 -18.09 3.21
N TRP A 731 2.96 -17.65 1.98
CA TRP A 731 2.15 -17.96 0.80
C TRP A 731 2.65 -19.28 0.19
N ASP A 732 1.89 -20.36 0.41
CA ASP A 732 2.26 -21.71 -0.04
C ASP A 732 2.30 -21.83 -1.58
N ASP A 733 1.46 -21.06 -2.28
CA ASP A 733 1.20 -21.14 -3.72
C ASP A 733 2.08 -20.16 -4.56
N TRP A 734 3.26 -19.77 -4.08
CA TRP A 734 4.17 -18.78 -4.73
C TRP A 734 4.81 -19.24 -6.05
N THR A 735 4.62 -20.51 -6.42
CA THR A 735 5.14 -21.15 -7.63
C THR A 735 4.06 -21.34 -8.71
N ASP A 736 2.89 -20.71 -8.56
CA ASP A 736 1.82 -20.61 -9.55
C ASP A 736 2.33 -20.19 -10.94
N ASN A 737 3.01 -19.03 -11.02
CA ASN A 737 3.38 -18.37 -12.26
C ASN A 737 4.85 -18.60 -12.65
N ILE A 738 5.70 -19.18 -11.80
CA ILE A 738 7.11 -19.42 -12.13
C ILE A 738 7.21 -20.60 -13.12
N PRO A 739 7.90 -20.46 -14.28
CA PRO A 739 8.06 -21.54 -15.25
C PRO A 739 9.21 -22.49 -14.89
N ILE A 740 9.03 -23.80 -15.11
CA ILE A 740 10.08 -24.81 -14.88
C ILE A 740 10.74 -25.17 -16.22
N CYS A 741 12.06 -25.31 -16.26
CA CYS A 741 12.79 -25.81 -17.42
C CYS A 741 12.39 -27.27 -17.70
N GLN A 742 12.08 -27.58 -18.95
CA GLN A 742 11.60 -28.91 -19.35
C GLN A 742 12.75 -29.78 -19.91
N SER A 743 13.74 -29.12 -20.52
CA SER A 743 14.91 -29.68 -21.19
C SER A 743 16.19 -28.96 -20.79
N VAL A 744 17.35 -29.49 -21.21
CA VAL A 744 18.65 -28.81 -21.02
C VAL A 744 18.74 -27.54 -21.89
N ASP A 745 18.08 -27.51 -23.05
CA ASP A 745 18.05 -26.32 -23.92
C ASP A 745 17.41 -25.12 -23.21
N ASP A 746 16.35 -25.37 -22.45
CA ASP A 746 15.68 -24.35 -21.63
C ASP A 746 16.59 -23.83 -20.51
N VAL A 747 17.52 -24.66 -19.99
CA VAL A 747 18.55 -24.22 -19.04
C VAL A 747 19.55 -23.27 -19.71
N PHE A 748 19.92 -23.51 -20.97
CA PHE A 748 20.73 -22.55 -21.73
C PHE A 748 19.99 -21.23 -21.98
N GLN A 749 18.68 -21.28 -22.29
CA GLN A 749 17.85 -20.08 -22.43
C GLN A 749 17.68 -19.33 -21.10
N LEU A 750 17.54 -20.04 -19.98
CA LEU A 750 17.55 -19.43 -18.65
C LEU A 750 18.88 -18.70 -18.38
N CYS A 751 20.02 -19.29 -18.81
CA CYS A 751 21.37 -18.74 -18.68
C CYS A 751 21.72 -17.62 -19.69
N SER A 752 20.86 -17.31 -20.66
CA SER A 752 20.94 -16.11 -21.51
C SER A 752 19.95 -15.02 -21.08
N THR A 753 18.84 -15.39 -20.41
CA THR A 753 17.76 -14.48 -20.00
C THR A 753 17.75 -14.22 -18.49
N PHE A 754 16.79 -14.78 -17.73
CA PHE A 754 16.50 -14.38 -16.35
C PHE A 754 17.65 -14.64 -15.36
N LEU A 755 18.48 -15.68 -15.56
CA LEU A 755 19.69 -15.88 -14.73
C LEU A 755 20.75 -14.82 -14.99
N ASN A 756 20.81 -14.26 -16.20
CA ASN A 756 21.79 -13.23 -16.58
C ASN A 756 21.61 -11.91 -15.78
N LEU A 757 20.46 -11.72 -15.10
CA LEU A 757 20.22 -10.63 -14.15
C LEU A 757 21.13 -10.70 -12.90
N THR A 758 21.55 -11.90 -12.48
CA THR A 758 22.58 -12.08 -11.44
C THR A 758 23.94 -12.45 -12.04
N GLY A 759 23.96 -13.14 -13.18
CA GLY A 759 25.19 -13.49 -13.89
C GLY A 759 26.14 -14.30 -13.00
N VAL A 760 27.41 -13.93 -12.96
CA VAL A 760 28.44 -14.61 -12.12
C VAL A 760 28.10 -14.66 -10.62
N LYS A 761 27.19 -13.81 -10.11
CA LYS A 761 26.78 -13.79 -8.70
C LYS A 761 26.10 -15.07 -8.24
N ILE A 762 25.69 -15.97 -9.15
CA ILE A 762 25.27 -17.34 -8.79
C ILE A 762 26.30 -18.08 -7.92
N GLY A 763 27.59 -17.74 -8.00
CA GLY A 763 28.63 -18.30 -7.12
C GLY A 763 28.47 -17.98 -5.64
N ARG A 764 27.63 -17.00 -5.27
CA ARG A 764 27.23 -16.75 -3.88
C ARG A 764 26.32 -17.87 -3.34
N ASP A 765 25.61 -18.58 -4.22
CA ASP A 765 24.78 -19.75 -3.94
C ASP A 765 25.46 -21.03 -4.46
N SER A 766 26.21 -21.67 -3.57
CA SER A 766 26.82 -22.98 -3.79
C SER A 766 25.83 -24.03 -4.34
N ALA A 767 24.60 -24.08 -3.80
CA ALA A 767 23.64 -25.09 -4.22
C ALA A 767 23.17 -24.85 -5.67
N LEU A 768 23.08 -23.60 -6.11
CA LEU A 768 22.76 -23.25 -7.50
C LEU A 768 23.92 -23.58 -8.45
N LEU A 769 25.16 -23.26 -8.07
CA LEU A 769 26.34 -23.56 -8.88
C LEU A 769 26.56 -25.09 -9.00
N MET A 770 26.42 -25.85 -7.92
CA MET A 770 26.46 -27.31 -7.93
C MET A 770 25.33 -27.94 -8.75
N LYS A 771 24.11 -27.37 -8.72
CA LYS A 771 22.99 -27.82 -9.59
C LYS A 771 23.36 -27.71 -11.07
N LEU A 772 23.86 -26.55 -11.49
CA LEU A 772 24.24 -26.30 -12.88
C LEU A 772 25.43 -27.17 -13.32
N ALA A 773 26.45 -27.33 -12.48
CA ALA A 773 27.59 -28.21 -12.77
C ALA A 773 27.17 -29.68 -12.97
N ARG A 774 26.24 -30.18 -12.13
CA ARG A 774 25.69 -31.54 -12.25
C ARG A 774 24.77 -31.72 -13.45
N ILE A 775 23.97 -30.72 -13.80
CA ILE A 775 23.18 -30.72 -15.06
C ILE A 775 24.13 -30.80 -16.27
N GLY A 776 25.24 -30.04 -16.26
CA GLY A 776 26.27 -30.11 -17.31
C GLY A 776 26.93 -31.47 -17.41
N LYS A 777 27.36 -32.03 -16.27
CA LYS A 777 27.95 -33.38 -16.20
C LYS A 777 26.99 -34.45 -16.72
N LYS A 778 25.70 -34.37 -16.38
CA LYS A 778 24.68 -35.26 -16.92
C LYS A 778 24.49 -35.05 -18.42
N SER A 779 24.31 -33.81 -18.87
CA SER A 779 24.11 -33.48 -20.29
C SER A 779 25.25 -33.96 -21.17
N LEU A 780 26.52 -33.82 -20.77
CA LEU A 780 27.69 -34.31 -21.52
C LEU A 780 27.90 -35.83 -21.43
N THR A 781 27.22 -36.50 -20.49
CA THR A 781 27.19 -37.97 -20.39
C THR A 781 26.08 -38.56 -21.27
N ASP A 782 24.91 -37.91 -21.28
CA ASP A 782 23.73 -38.35 -22.04
C ASP A 782 23.82 -37.97 -23.54
N ASP A 783 24.46 -36.83 -23.88
CA ASP A 783 24.66 -36.32 -25.24
C ASP A 783 26.13 -35.90 -25.47
N PRO A 784 26.95 -36.74 -26.13
CA PRO A 784 28.35 -36.44 -26.43
C PRO A 784 28.55 -35.66 -27.76
N SER A 785 27.53 -35.00 -28.32
CA SER A 785 27.67 -34.27 -29.59
C SER A 785 28.58 -33.03 -29.50
N GLU A 786 29.31 -32.72 -30.58
CA GLU A 786 30.22 -31.56 -30.66
C GLU A 786 29.48 -30.23 -30.41
N SER A 787 28.23 -30.11 -30.86
CA SER A 787 27.36 -28.97 -30.54
C SER A 787 27.11 -28.82 -29.04
N ASN A 788 26.84 -29.93 -28.33
CA ASN A 788 26.63 -29.92 -26.89
C ASN A 788 27.92 -29.59 -26.12
N TYR A 789 29.05 -30.18 -26.52
CA TYR A 789 30.37 -29.82 -26.01
C TYR A 789 30.65 -28.32 -26.17
N THR A 790 30.44 -27.76 -27.36
CA THR A 790 30.73 -26.35 -27.67
C THR A 790 29.93 -25.38 -26.78
N ARG A 791 28.61 -25.60 -26.61
CA ARG A 791 27.79 -24.74 -25.74
C ARG A 791 28.12 -24.85 -24.26
N TRP A 792 28.50 -26.04 -23.78
CA TRP A 792 28.98 -26.19 -22.39
C TRP A 792 30.34 -25.54 -22.17
N ILE A 793 31.24 -25.53 -23.17
CA ILE A 793 32.51 -24.81 -23.12
C ILE A 793 32.27 -23.28 -23.03
N ASP A 794 31.36 -22.72 -23.83
CA ASP A 794 30.99 -21.30 -23.73
C ASP A 794 30.41 -20.97 -22.34
N LEU A 795 29.43 -21.75 -21.87
CA LEU A 795 28.80 -21.51 -20.57
C LEU A 795 29.81 -21.63 -19.40
N CYS A 796 30.83 -22.49 -19.53
CA CYS A 796 31.95 -22.53 -18.59
C CYS A 796 32.81 -21.26 -18.63
N LYS A 797 33.13 -20.73 -19.81
CA LYS A 797 33.93 -19.49 -20.01
C LYS A 797 33.21 -18.22 -19.57
N ARG A 798 31.92 -18.12 -19.90
CA ARG A 798 31.09 -16.92 -19.72
C ARG A 798 30.50 -16.81 -18.32
N LEU A 799 30.23 -17.94 -17.65
CA LEU A 799 29.43 -17.97 -16.42
C LEU A 799 30.02 -18.89 -15.33
N LEU A 800 30.09 -20.20 -15.58
CA LEU A 800 30.18 -21.19 -14.49
C LEU A 800 31.55 -21.21 -13.79
N VAL A 801 32.65 -21.15 -14.54
CA VAL A 801 34.00 -21.11 -13.94
C VAL A 801 34.29 -19.73 -13.32
N PRO A 802 33.98 -18.59 -13.98
CA PRO A 802 34.04 -17.27 -13.35
C PRO A 802 33.24 -17.14 -12.05
N ALA A 803 32.08 -17.80 -11.94
CA ALA A 803 31.28 -17.79 -10.72
C ALA A 803 32.02 -18.37 -9.49
N LEU A 804 32.99 -19.28 -9.66
CA LEU A 804 33.79 -19.81 -8.53
C LEU A 804 34.46 -18.70 -7.71
N SER A 805 34.85 -17.59 -8.36
CA SER A 805 35.47 -16.42 -7.72
C SER A 805 34.60 -15.78 -6.63
N LEU A 806 33.29 -16.03 -6.62
CA LEU A 806 32.33 -15.47 -5.66
C LEU A 806 31.88 -16.50 -4.60
N THR A 807 32.49 -17.68 -4.55
CA THR A 807 32.19 -18.74 -3.56
C THR A 807 32.88 -18.51 -2.22
N LYS A 808 32.21 -18.90 -1.12
CA LYS A 808 32.69 -18.71 0.27
C LYS A 808 33.63 -19.84 0.73
N HIS A 809 34.75 -20.02 0.03
CA HIS A 809 35.79 -21.03 0.33
C HIS A 809 35.29 -22.49 0.44
N ASN A 810 34.36 -22.90 -0.42
CA ASN A 810 33.74 -24.22 -0.37
C ASN A 810 34.44 -25.22 -1.32
N THR A 811 34.95 -26.33 -0.77
CA THR A 811 35.55 -27.42 -1.57
C THR A 811 34.56 -28.15 -2.46
N GLY A 812 33.27 -28.16 -2.11
CA GLY A 812 32.23 -28.83 -2.88
C GLY A 812 32.05 -28.25 -4.28
N ASP A 813 31.93 -26.92 -4.36
CA ASP A 813 31.72 -26.19 -5.61
C ASP A 813 32.88 -26.40 -6.58
N VAL A 814 34.11 -26.32 -6.06
CA VAL A 814 35.36 -26.50 -6.82
C VAL A 814 35.50 -27.91 -7.37
N ASN A 815 35.23 -28.92 -6.53
CA ASN A 815 35.33 -30.31 -6.95
C ASN A 815 34.28 -30.67 -8.01
N GLU A 816 33.01 -30.27 -7.84
CA GLU A 816 31.97 -30.49 -8.86
C GLU A 816 32.28 -29.76 -10.18
N MET A 817 32.81 -28.53 -10.12
CA MET A 817 33.25 -27.81 -11.31
C MET A 817 34.42 -28.52 -12.00
N PHE A 818 35.37 -29.07 -11.24
CA PHE A 818 36.45 -29.87 -11.82
C PHE A 818 35.95 -31.18 -12.43
N GLU A 819 34.98 -31.86 -11.80
CA GLU A 819 34.32 -33.04 -12.36
C GLU A 819 33.56 -32.76 -13.68
N LEU A 820 33.02 -31.54 -13.87
CA LEU A 820 32.50 -31.07 -15.15
C LEU A 820 33.64 -30.80 -16.15
N LEU A 821 34.67 -30.05 -15.74
CA LEU A 821 35.79 -29.68 -16.62
C LEU A 821 36.58 -30.89 -17.16
N LYS A 822 36.61 -32.02 -16.44
CA LYS A 822 37.23 -33.28 -16.90
C LYS A 822 36.71 -33.81 -18.23
N PHE A 823 35.49 -33.46 -18.63
CA PHE A 823 34.95 -33.84 -19.95
C PHE A 823 35.70 -33.15 -21.11
N PHE A 824 36.39 -32.04 -20.85
CA PHE A 824 37.07 -31.27 -21.89
C PHE A 824 38.56 -31.62 -22.01
N PRO A 825 39.11 -31.69 -23.23
CA PRO A 825 40.55 -31.81 -23.47
C PRO A 825 41.36 -30.75 -22.71
N THR A 826 42.61 -31.08 -22.37
CA THR A 826 43.47 -30.17 -21.57
C THR A 826 43.70 -28.82 -22.25
N SER A 827 43.84 -28.77 -23.58
CA SER A 827 43.90 -27.53 -24.36
C SER A 827 42.65 -26.65 -24.16
N THR A 828 41.46 -27.26 -24.24
CA THR A 828 40.17 -26.59 -23.99
C THR A 828 40.08 -26.08 -22.55
N ARG A 829 40.48 -26.87 -21.55
CA ARG A 829 40.53 -26.44 -20.14
C ARG A 829 41.45 -25.23 -19.95
N TYR A 830 42.64 -25.23 -20.53
CA TYR A 830 43.55 -24.09 -20.49
C TYR A 830 42.95 -22.85 -21.18
N SER A 831 42.19 -23.02 -22.27
CA SER A 831 41.43 -21.91 -22.89
C SER A 831 40.33 -21.35 -21.99
N ILE A 832 39.70 -22.19 -21.15
CA ILE A 832 38.72 -21.74 -20.13
C ILE A 832 39.42 -20.96 -19.02
N TYR A 833 40.56 -21.45 -18.50
CA TYR A 833 41.34 -20.78 -17.46
C TYR A 833 41.94 -19.45 -17.94
N ALA A 834 42.36 -19.37 -19.20
CA ALA A 834 42.83 -18.13 -19.81
C ALA A 834 41.72 -17.06 -19.89
N GLU A 835 40.49 -17.45 -20.29
CA GLU A 835 39.35 -16.53 -20.33
C GLU A 835 38.94 -16.07 -18.92
N TRP A 836 38.97 -16.97 -17.93
CA TRP A 836 38.67 -16.65 -16.53
C TRP A 836 39.61 -15.60 -15.94
N HIS A 837 40.93 -15.75 -16.13
CA HIS A 837 41.92 -14.89 -15.46
C HIS A 837 42.40 -13.69 -16.29
N TYR A 838 42.35 -13.75 -17.63
CA TYR A 838 42.89 -12.71 -18.52
C TYR A 838 41.90 -12.21 -19.60
N GLY A 839 40.82 -12.96 -19.83
CA GLY A 839 39.83 -12.70 -20.87
C GLY A 839 38.89 -11.53 -20.59
N THR A 840 37.73 -11.54 -21.23
CA THR A 840 36.67 -10.56 -21.06
C THR A 840 36.00 -10.69 -19.69
N THR A 841 35.66 -11.90 -19.24
CA THR A 841 34.95 -12.13 -17.97
C THR A 841 35.77 -11.70 -16.75
N SER A 842 37.11 -11.78 -16.84
CA SER A 842 38.05 -11.29 -15.82
C SER A 842 37.88 -9.79 -15.46
N ARG A 843 37.29 -9.01 -16.39
CA ARG A 843 37.16 -7.55 -16.31
C ARG A 843 35.83 -7.09 -15.71
N LEU A 844 34.89 -8.01 -15.47
CA LEU A 844 33.62 -7.69 -14.82
C LEU A 844 33.86 -7.13 -13.40
N PRO A 845 33.14 -6.08 -12.96
CA PRO A 845 33.40 -5.41 -11.68
C PRO A 845 33.43 -6.37 -10.48
N ASP A 846 32.46 -7.28 -10.38
CA ASP A 846 32.38 -8.25 -9.27
C ASP A 846 33.52 -9.30 -9.32
N ILE A 847 33.97 -9.73 -10.51
CA ILE A 847 35.11 -10.64 -10.66
C ILE A 847 36.43 -9.94 -10.30
N LYS A 848 36.60 -8.69 -10.74
CA LYS A 848 37.76 -7.86 -10.36
C LYS A 848 37.80 -7.63 -8.85
N SER A 849 36.67 -7.30 -8.25
CA SER A 849 36.52 -7.11 -6.80
C SER A 849 36.91 -8.39 -6.02
N ALA A 850 36.42 -9.55 -6.48
CA ALA A 850 36.81 -10.85 -5.95
C ALA A 850 38.31 -11.14 -6.11
N PHE A 851 38.87 -10.99 -7.31
CA PHE A 851 40.31 -11.22 -7.55
C PHE A 851 41.20 -10.29 -6.70
N ASP A 852 40.81 -9.03 -6.49
CA ASP A 852 41.57 -8.11 -5.64
C ASP A 852 41.43 -8.43 -4.14
N LEU A 853 40.33 -9.04 -3.71
CA LEU A 853 40.21 -9.66 -2.39
C LEU A 853 41.11 -10.91 -2.26
N THR A 854 41.03 -11.85 -3.21
CA THR A 854 41.88 -13.06 -3.25
C THR A 854 43.37 -12.70 -3.20
N LYS A 855 43.81 -11.66 -3.94
CA LYS A 855 45.20 -11.16 -3.88
C LYS A 855 45.57 -10.61 -2.50
N ALA A 856 44.66 -9.90 -1.83
CA ALA A 856 44.89 -9.34 -0.51
C ALA A 856 44.99 -10.44 0.57
N GLU A 857 44.06 -11.40 0.55
CA GLU A 857 44.07 -12.59 1.43
C GLU A 857 45.32 -13.44 1.20
N THR A 858 45.68 -13.72 -0.04
CA THR A 858 46.91 -14.46 -0.38
C THR A 858 48.15 -13.76 0.17
N LYS A 859 48.25 -12.43 0.00
CA LYS A 859 49.37 -11.65 0.54
C LYS A 859 49.39 -11.60 2.07
N ASP A 860 48.25 -11.63 2.74
CA ASP A 860 48.19 -11.70 4.20
C ASP A 860 48.63 -13.08 4.73
N VAL A 861 48.15 -14.17 4.12
CA VAL A 861 48.58 -15.54 4.48
C VAL A 861 50.07 -15.76 4.21
N LEU A 862 50.59 -15.34 3.05
CA LEU A 862 52.02 -15.46 2.72
C LEU A 862 52.92 -14.60 3.64
N LYS A 863 52.45 -13.46 4.14
CA LYS A 863 53.18 -12.66 5.14
C LYS A 863 53.29 -13.34 6.52
N ARG A 864 52.37 -14.26 6.83
CA ARG A 864 52.32 -14.98 8.12
C ARG A 864 52.97 -16.36 8.05
N ILE A 865 53.48 -16.76 6.88
CA ILE A 865 53.97 -18.12 6.63
C ILE A 865 55.37 -18.34 7.22
N SER A 866 55.61 -19.48 7.86
CA SER A 866 56.89 -19.81 8.47
C SER A 866 57.10 -21.32 8.58
N LYS A 867 58.36 -21.74 8.77
CA LYS A 867 58.73 -23.16 8.94
C LYS A 867 58.09 -23.84 10.16
N THR A 868 57.48 -23.09 11.09
CA THR A 868 56.78 -23.65 12.26
C THR A 868 55.27 -23.75 12.12
N ASN A 869 54.63 -22.98 11.21
CA ASN A 869 53.16 -22.92 11.09
C ASN A 869 52.60 -23.43 9.74
N VAL A 870 53.45 -24.02 8.90
CA VAL A 870 53.16 -24.56 7.54
C VAL A 870 51.80 -25.26 7.43
N ARG A 871 51.46 -26.17 8.34
CA ARG A 871 50.19 -26.93 8.32
C ARG A 871 48.95 -26.07 8.54
N ALA A 872 49.05 -25.00 9.33
CA ALA A 872 47.95 -24.08 9.56
C ALA A 872 47.80 -23.10 8.39
N MET A 873 48.92 -22.53 7.93
CA MET A 873 48.93 -21.59 6.81
C MET A 873 48.57 -22.26 5.48
N GLY A 874 48.96 -23.51 5.24
CA GLY A 874 48.57 -24.25 4.03
C GLY A 874 47.07 -24.50 3.93
N LYS A 875 46.41 -24.76 5.07
CA LYS A 875 44.94 -24.84 5.16
C LYS A 875 44.24 -23.47 5.04
N ALA A 876 44.94 -22.36 5.31
CA ALA A 876 44.43 -21.03 5.04
C ALA A 876 44.59 -20.67 3.56
N LEU A 877 45.78 -20.91 2.99
CA LEU A 877 46.11 -20.66 1.59
C LEU A 877 45.20 -21.48 0.65
N SER A 878 44.94 -22.75 0.95
CA SER A 878 44.05 -23.57 0.11
C SER A 878 42.59 -23.11 0.17
N LYS A 879 42.11 -22.61 1.32
CA LYS A 879 40.78 -21.96 1.41
C LYS A 879 40.64 -20.76 0.48
N VAL A 880 41.66 -19.91 0.42
CA VAL A 880 41.71 -18.79 -0.53
C VAL A 880 41.76 -19.31 -1.97
N ALA A 881 42.58 -20.35 -2.22
CA ALA A 881 42.74 -20.97 -3.54
C ALA A 881 41.46 -21.62 -4.09
N PHE A 882 40.52 -22.09 -3.25
CA PHE A 882 39.25 -22.65 -3.72
C PHE A 882 38.46 -21.66 -4.59
N SER A 883 38.47 -20.36 -4.27
CA SER A 883 37.71 -19.36 -5.03
C SER A 883 38.35 -19.03 -6.39
N SER A 884 39.68 -18.94 -6.48
CA SER A 884 40.40 -18.52 -7.69
C SER A 884 41.87 -18.96 -7.65
N PRO A 885 42.18 -20.24 -7.92
CA PRO A 885 43.48 -20.82 -7.63
C PRO A 885 44.60 -20.22 -8.49
N GLY A 886 44.32 -19.87 -9.76
CA GLY A 886 45.29 -19.20 -10.63
C GLY A 886 45.76 -17.85 -10.10
N ILE A 887 44.90 -17.10 -9.40
CA ILE A 887 45.27 -15.83 -8.76
C ILE A 887 46.15 -16.06 -7.53
N VAL A 888 45.84 -17.08 -6.72
CA VAL A 888 46.67 -17.46 -5.56
C VAL A 888 48.05 -17.93 -6.02
N MET A 889 48.09 -18.81 -7.02
CA MET A 889 49.33 -19.35 -7.57
C MET A 889 50.18 -18.26 -8.24
N GLN A 890 49.57 -17.33 -8.99
CA GLN A 890 50.27 -16.18 -9.56
C GLN A 890 50.95 -15.35 -8.47
N VAL A 891 50.22 -15.00 -7.39
CA VAL A 891 50.79 -14.22 -6.28
C VAL A 891 51.85 -15.00 -5.50
N ALA A 892 51.68 -16.32 -5.33
CA ALA A 892 52.67 -17.17 -4.67
C ALA A 892 53.97 -17.26 -5.47
N ILE A 893 53.90 -17.47 -6.79
CA ILE A 893 55.08 -17.55 -7.67
C ILE A 893 55.88 -16.25 -7.65
N HIS A 894 55.24 -15.08 -7.82
CA HIS A 894 55.95 -13.79 -7.76
C HIS A 894 56.65 -13.53 -6.41
N GLN A 895 56.09 -14.08 -5.32
CA GLN A 895 56.71 -14.01 -3.99
C GLN A 895 57.85 -15.04 -3.82
N MET A 896 57.76 -16.22 -4.43
CA MET A 896 58.85 -17.20 -4.46
C MET A 896 60.03 -16.71 -5.31
N GLU A 897 59.77 -16.09 -6.46
CA GLU A 897 60.77 -15.41 -7.31
C GLU A 897 61.50 -14.26 -6.59
N SER A 898 60.88 -13.70 -5.55
CA SER A 898 61.46 -12.61 -4.74
C SER A 898 62.12 -13.09 -3.44
N TYR A 899 61.84 -14.32 -2.98
CA TYR A 899 62.23 -14.82 -1.65
C TYR A 899 62.43 -16.35 -1.66
N ASP A 900 63.66 -16.80 -1.94
CA ASP A 900 64.02 -18.24 -2.00
C ASP A 900 63.61 -19.04 -0.75
N ASN A 901 63.68 -18.41 0.43
CA ASN A 901 63.35 -19.05 1.72
C ASN A 901 61.86 -19.43 1.86
N LEU A 902 61.01 -18.97 0.95
CA LEU A 902 59.58 -19.23 0.90
C LEU A 902 59.25 -20.57 0.19
N ILE A 903 60.16 -21.07 -0.66
CA ILE A 903 59.91 -22.18 -1.59
C ILE A 903 59.52 -23.47 -0.86
N ASP A 904 60.35 -23.95 0.08
CA ASP A 904 60.08 -25.15 0.89
C ASP A 904 58.68 -25.11 1.52
N VAL A 905 58.31 -23.92 2.01
CA VAL A 905 57.13 -23.70 2.84
C VAL A 905 55.86 -23.65 1.98
N VAL A 906 55.92 -23.01 0.81
CA VAL A 906 54.80 -22.96 -0.14
C VAL A 906 54.55 -24.33 -0.76
N VAL A 907 55.59 -25.10 -1.11
CA VAL A 907 55.46 -26.46 -1.66
C VAL A 907 54.74 -27.40 -0.68
N GLU A 908 55.05 -27.33 0.61
CA GLU A 908 54.32 -28.06 1.66
C GLU A 908 52.87 -27.56 1.83
N CYS A 909 52.58 -26.28 1.58
CA CYS A 909 51.23 -25.72 1.62
C CYS A 909 50.36 -26.12 0.43
N VAL A 910 50.92 -26.26 -0.78
CA VAL A 910 50.19 -26.68 -2.00
C VAL A 910 49.58 -28.09 -1.86
N ARG A 911 50.14 -28.94 -0.99
CA ARG A 911 49.55 -30.27 -0.65
C ARG A 911 48.13 -30.23 -0.08
N TYR A 912 47.62 -29.06 0.29
CA TYR A 912 46.25 -28.87 0.79
C TYR A 912 45.26 -28.34 -0.26
N PHE A 913 45.69 -28.17 -1.52
CA PHE A 913 44.86 -27.63 -2.60
C PHE A 913 43.90 -28.71 -3.16
N SER A 914 42.83 -28.25 -3.82
CA SER A 914 41.87 -29.08 -4.56
C SER A 914 42.39 -29.42 -5.96
N MET A 915 41.88 -30.47 -6.61
CA MET A 915 42.33 -30.90 -7.96
C MET A 915 42.21 -29.86 -9.09
N LEU A 916 41.53 -28.72 -8.86
CA LEU A 916 41.48 -27.56 -9.78
C LEU A 916 42.68 -26.59 -9.66
N GLY A 917 43.45 -26.64 -8.57
CA GLY A 917 44.45 -25.61 -8.22
C GLY A 917 45.78 -26.16 -7.75
#